data_AF-A0AAV1EUN2-F1
#
_entry.id   AF-A0AAV1EUN2-F1
#
_cell.length_a   1.000
_cell.length_b   1.000
_cell.length_c   1.000
_cell.angle_alpha   90.00
_cell.angle_beta   90.00
_cell.angle_gamma   90.00
#
_symmetry.space_group_name_H-M   'P 1'
#
loop_
_entity.id
_entity.type
_entity.pdbx_description
1 polymer ?
#
loop_
_entity_poly.entity_id
_entity_poly.type
_entity_poly.pdbx_seq_one_letter_code
_entity_poly.pdbx_strand_id
1 'polypeptide(L)'
;MTADNEMDIKEAFQRAQKGHNNKAKLVASLRSKYDKLEDKTLFHEEFVHYMKYAMIVYKREPAVENVIEFVSRFATSFQTPPKPEEEEEEENGDEEVEEDEDHPFLSFIFNFLLESHKVNSHAVRFRVCQLINKLLGSMAENAQIDDDLFDRIHQAMLIRVTDKFPNVRIQAALAMTRLQQPKDPDCPTINAYLLILENDANAEVRRAVLSCIAMSPQTLPKVLKRTRDIKENVRKLAYQVLADKVHIKALTIAQRVSLLQQGLHDTSEAVKDVVCSRLLPSWLLRLDGNIIELLHRLDVENCAQTALDTLTAILKGTPTEELLQNRVELDNRKLIPVDSLSCETVLYWRALCEFIKAKGDDGDEMLEQVLPDAATYANYLCGYLKSVPLLTEEQRADFNQLELVMTKEFISQQLIHLIGCLDTNEEGGRKRVLAVLQEMLALPQTPSSLVSLLTEKLITLIPDDHRRIQTVAEIISDVREPIVEASLPVEENMSRQQQVQLAEVKVRILEAKQTLEDCITAQDFSRAAEVKDSITELENHRNSIIQEIAASSQPTHKESSTEKNDPETLLRCLTMCAELLKQMNIKTKIGPTTSALMSSLILPSIANAHPAVRNTAVVCLGTCILHSAELAKTHMVLLLQIAQLDEIKIRISALRAIIDLLLLFGFQLLSDRTASQTAPPTQSQERQEEDAPSTEEKGDVPEDTAQSILVMLSEFLDSEVSDLRTETAEGLAKLMYTGRISSAKMFSRLVLLWYNPVTEDDTRLRHCLGVFFQLYARESRAHQEVVEESFLPTLRTLINAPATSPLAEVDINNVSELLVELTRPSALIKPSTNTEEVCVHDYLAVRLCGEMLKDPTAPEVRLYAKMLGNLEFSRDETVRKDMQTLLQQLVQVVKDRVCLRALEKMVDQLVDSKEQAELLSASALQPLDVNADETATDDPSKSAKRVKRGQRKVGTAKGSRKPSRRAESSEESDEENLPKSPSVVRPSRRAKTAALEKTKLDLNTLINQETTIP
;
A
#
# COMPACT_ATOMS: atom_id res chain seq x y z
N MET A 1 10.54 -78.91 9.46
CA MET A 1 11.47 -78.61 8.35
C MET A 1 10.97 -77.35 7.66
N THR A 2 11.45 -76.19 8.09
CA THR A 2 11.10 -74.85 7.59
C THR A 2 12.33 -74.30 6.87
N ALA A 3 12.25 -74.18 5.55
CA ALA A 3 13.26 -73.48 4.77
C ALA A 3 13.05 -71.96 4.96
N ASP A 4 14.11 -71.27 5.38
CA ASP A 4 14.21 -69.81 5.36
C ASP A 4 13.99 -69.30 3.93
N ASN A 5 12.81 -68.74 3.65
CA ASN A 5 12.64 -67.90 2.46
C ASN A 5 13.21 -66.52 2.79
N GLU A 6 14.53 -66.37 2.66
CA GLU A 6 15.19 -65.07 2.72
C GLU A 6 14.69 -64.20 1.56
N MET A 7 14.24 -62.98 1.89
CA MET A 7 13.65 -62.06 0.92
C MET A 7 14.69 -61.56 -0.08
N ASP A 8 14.40 -61.65 -1.37
CA ASP A 8 15.28 -61.18 -2.42
C ASP A 8 15.23 -59.65 -2.62
N ILE A 9 16.29 -59.04 -3.17
CA ILE A 9 16.36 -57.58 -3.42
C ILE A 9 15.22 -57.18 -4.36
N LYS A 10 15.03 -57.93 -5.46
CA LYS A 10 13.93 -57.70 -6.40
C LYS A 10 12.57 -57.74 -5.72
N GLU A 11 12.37 -58.74 -4.86
CA GLU A 11 11.12 -58.93 -4.12
C GLU A 11 10.90 -57.77 -3.12
N ALA A 12 11.94 -57.34 -2.42
CA ALA A 12 11.90 -56.21 -1.52
C ALA A 12 11.47 -54.92 -2.26
N PHE A 13 12.06 -54.63 -3.42
CA PHE A 13 11.69 -53.48 -4.24
C PHE A 13 10.26 -53.59 -4.80
N GLN A 14 9.83 -54.76 -5.26
CA GLN A 14 8.44 -54.99 -5.73
C GLN A 14 7.42 -54.81 -4.61
N ARG A 15 7.71 -55.33 -3.41
CA ARG A 15 6.87 -55.14 -2.23
C ARG A 15 6.87 -53.69 -1.77
N ALA A 16 8.01 -53.00 -1.83
CA ALA A 16 8.14 -51.60 -1.44
C ALA A 16 7.27 -50.65 -2.28
N GLN A 17 6.98 -50.97 -3.55
CA GLN A 17 6.10 -50.15 -4.40
C GLN A 17 4.69 -49.98 -3.80
N LYS A 18 4.21 -50.96 -3.04
CA LYS A 18 2.86 -50.95 -2.45
C LYS A 18 2.87 -50.19 -1.12
N GLY A 19 2.11 -49.09 -1.04
CA GLY A 19 2.10 -48.21 0.13
C GLY A 19 1.64 -48.85 1.45
N HIS A 20 0.83 -49.92 1.40
CA HIS A 20 0.34 -50.64 2.58
C HIS A 20 1.36 -51.63 3.18
N ASN A 21 2.46 -51.93 2.47
CA ASN A 21 3.47 -52.82 2.99
C ASN A 21 4.33 -52.12 4.06
N ASN A 22 4.58 -52.82 5.17
CA ASN A 22 5.39 -52.28 6.25
C ASN A 22 6.87 -52.21 5.83
N LYS A 23 7.32 -51.00 5.49
CA LYS A 23 8.70 -50.73 5.06
C LYS A 23 9.74 -51.11 6.11
N ALA A 24 9.45 -50.99 7.41
CA ALA A 24 10.39 -51.36 8.47
C ALA A 24 10.66 -52.89 8.48
N LYS A 25 9.62 -53.70 8.24
CA LYS A 25 9.79 -55.16 8.08
C LYS A 25 10.62 -55.51 6.84
N LEU A 26 10.41 -54.80 5.73
CA LEU A 26 11.20 -54.99 4.51
C LEU A 26 12.67 -54.61 4.75
N VAL A 27 12.92 -53.49 5.41
CA VAL A 27 14.28 -53.04 5.77
C VAL A 27 14.95 -54.06 6.69
N ALA A 28 14.30 -54.49 7.77
CA ALA A 28 14.87 -55.47 8.71
C ALA A 28 15.19 -56.82 8.05
N SER A 29 14.28 -57.32 7.22
CA SER A 29 14.50 -58.59 6.51
C SER A 29 15.62 -58.49 5.48
N LEU A 30 15.71 -57.39 4.74
CA LEU A 30 16.78 -57.20 3.77
C LEU A 30 18.13 -56.92 4.46
N ARG A 31 18.11 -56.25 5.62
CA ARG A 31 19.32 -55.99 6.43
C ARG A 31 19.88 -57.29 6.99
N SER A 32 19.02 -58.15 7.53
CA SER A 32 19.44 -59.48 7.99
C SER A 32 20.11 -60.30 6.86
N LYS A 33 19.62 -60.20 5.62
CA LYS A 33 20.28 -60.82 4.45
C LYS A 33 21.64 -60.17 4.17
N TYR A 34 21.70 -58.83 4.18
CA TYR A 34 22.95 -58.09 3.97
C TYR A 34 24.04 -58.45 4.99
N ASP A 35 23.67 -58.56 6.26
CA ASP A 35 24.59 -58.86 7.37
C ASP A 35 25.15 -60.30 7.29
N LYS A 36 24.42 -61.23 6.66
CA LYS A 36 24.83 -62.63 6.44
C LYS A 36 25.80 -62.82 5.26
N LEU A 37 25.96 -61.82 4.40
CA LEU A 37 26.81 -61.94 3.21
C LEU A 37 28.28 -61.63 3.54
N GLU A 38 29.16 -62.57 3.21
CA GLU A 38 30.62 -62.37 3.29
C GLU A 38 31.11 -61.38 2.21
N ASP A 39 30.70 -61.60 0.96
CA ASP A 39 30.92 -60.66 -0.15
C ASP A 39 29.70 -59.79 -0.40
N LYS A 40 29.86 -58.49 -0.15
CA LYS A 40 28.80 -57.48 -0.25
C LYS A 40 28.75 -56.81 -1.63
N THR A 41 29.73 -57.04 -2.51
CA THR A 41 29.84 -56.36 -3.81
C THR A 41 28.65 -56.65 -4.73
N LEU A 42 28.29 -57.92 -4.91
CA LEU A 42 27.14 -58.33 -5.72
C LEU A 42 25.82 -57.74 -5.19
N PHE A 43 25.67 -57.67 -3.87
CA PHE A 43 24.50 -57.05 -3.26
C PHE A 43 24.43 -55.56 -3.60
N HIS A 44 25.55 -54.84 -3.50
CA HIS A 44 25.64 -53.41 -3.82
C HIS A 44 25.25 -53.13 -5.28
N GLU A 45 25.80 -53.91 -6.22
CA GLU A 45 25.50 -53.81 -7.65
C GLU A 45 24.03 -54.11 -7.96
N GLU A 46 23.49 -55.21 -7.41
CA GLU A 46 22.10 -55.62 -7.62
C GLU A 46 21.11 -54.62 -7.00
N PHE A 47 21.43 -54.09 -5.82
CA PHE A 47 20.62 -53.05 -5.18
C PHE A 47 20.52 -51.79 -6.05
N VAL A 48 21.66 -51.31 -6.55
CA VAL A 48 21.69 -50.16 -7.47
C VAL A 48 20.99 -50.47 -8.80
N HIS A 49 21.12 -51.70 -9.32
CA HIS A 49 20.42 -52.13 -10.52
C HIS A 49 18.90 -51.93 -10.40
N TYR A 50 18.29 -52.40 -9.30
CA TYR A 50 16.84 -52.22 -9.10
C TYR A 50 16.47 -50.78 -8.74
N MET A 51 17.34 -50.04 -8.04
CA MET A 51 17.15 -48.62 -7.76
C MET A 51 17.07 -47.76 -9.03
N LYS A 52 17.88 -48.07 -10.06
CA LYS A 52 17.90 -47.34 -11.33
C LYS A 52 16.54 -47.25 -12.03
N TYR A 53 15.67 -48.27 -11.88
CA TYR A 53 14.31 -48.24 -12.43
C TYR A 53 13.45 -47.12 -11.84
N ALA A 54 13.63 -46.79 -10.56
CA ALA A 54 12.97 -45.65 -9.93
C ALA A 54 13.63 -44.32 -10.33
N MET A 55 14.95 -44.32 -10.55
CA MET A 55 15.73 -43.10 -10.84
C MET A 55 15.43 -42.47 -12.21
N ILE A 56 14.99 -43.27 -13.20
CA ILE A 56 14.66 -42.77 -14.54
C ILE A 56 13.27 -42.12 -14.63
N VAL A 57 12.47 -42.16 -13.56
CA VAL A 57 11.09 -41.64 -13.56
C VAL A 57 11.04 -40.26 -12.90
N TYR A 58 10.82 -39.21 -13.72
CA TYR A 58 10.71 -37.84 -13.22
C TYR A 58 9.39 -37.56 -12.48
N LYS A 59 8.28 -38.15 -12.96
CA LYS A 59 6.96 -37.95 -12.37
C LYS A 59 6.92 -38.56 -10.96
N ARG A 60 6.29 -37.85 -10.02
CA ARG A 60 6.15 -38.29 -8.61
C ARG A 60 5.03 -39.33 -8.46
N GLU A 61 5.23 -40.50 -9.06
CA GLU A 61 4.29 -41.61 -8.94
C GLU A 61 4.42 -42.28 -7.55
N PRO A 62 3.31 -42.60 -6.86
CA PRO A 62 3.36 -43.15 -5.51
C PRO A 62 4.24 -44.40 -5.37
N ALA A 63 4.21 -45.29 -6.36
CA ALA A 63 5.05 -46.50 -6.37
C ALA A 63 6.55 -46.17 -6.36
N VAL A 64 6.95 -45.16 -7.15
CA VAL A 64 8.34 -44.69 -7.23
C VAL A 64 8.74 -43.98 -5.93
N GLU A 65 7.90 -43.08 -5.41
CA GLU A 65 8.19 -42.39 -4.14
C GLU A 65 8.32 -43.39 -2.97
N ASN A 66 7.50 -44.45 -2.96
CA ASN A 66 7.61 -45.51 -1.95
C ASN A 66 8.93 -46.30 -2.05
N VAL A 67 9.42 -46.57 -3.27
CA VAL A 67 10.72 -47.21 -3.48
C VAL A 67 11.85 -46.29 -3.05
N ILE A 68 11.81 -45.00 -3.42
CA ILE A 68 12.81 -44.01 -2.99
C ILE A 68 12.85 -43.89 -1.45
N GLU A 69 11.69 -43.91 -0.80
CA GLU A 69 11.58 -43.93 0.66
C GLU A 69 12.17 -45.21 1.27
N PHE A 70 11.88 -46.37 0.68
CA PHE A 70 12.45 -47.65 1.12
C PHE A 70 13.97 -47.67 1.00
N VAL A 71 14.51 -47.21 -0.14
CA VAL A 71 15.95 -47.09 -0.38
C VAL A 71 16.61 -46.22 0.69
N SER A 72 16.04 -45.04 0.96
CA SER A 72 16.55 -44.13 1.99
C SER A 72 16.60 -44.79 3.37
N ARG A 73 15.49 -45.41 3.80
CA ARG A 73 15.40 -46.07 5.10
C ARG A 73 16.33 -47.27 5.22
N PHE A 74 16.50 -48.03 4.15
CA PHE A 74 17.42 -49.16 4.15
C PHE A 74 18.86 -48.67 4.30
N ALA A 75 19.27 -47.69 3.49
CA ALA A 75 20.62 -47.13 3.53
C ALA A 75 20.97 -46.49 4.88
N THR A 76 20.03 -45.77 5.52
CA THR A 76 20.27 -45.18 6.84
C THR A 76 20.06 -46.13 8.01
N SER A 77 19.53 -47.34 7.78
CA SER A 77 19.36 -48.32 8.87
C SER A 77 20.69 -48.81 9.45
N PHE A 78 21.78 -48.67 8.70
CA PHE A 78 23.13 -49.05 9.10
C PHE A 78 23.84 -48.04 10.00
N GLN A 79 23.23 -46.88 10.27
CA GLN A 79 23.80 -45.92 11.20
C GLN A 79 23.65 -46.42 12.64
N THR A 80 24.73 -46.29 13.41
CA THR A 80 24.73 -46.58 14.84
C THR A 80 23.98 -45.45 15.57
N PRO A 81 23.00 -45.75 16.43
CA PRO A 81 22.42 -44.73 17.30
C PRO A 81 23.50 -44.21 18.26
N PRO A 82 23.54 -42.90 18.56
CA PRO A 82 24.53 -42.35 19.47
C PRO A 82 24.38 -42.99 20.87
N LYS A 83 25.50 -43.42 21.47
CA LYS A 83 25.52 -43.88 22.87
C LYS A 83 25.23 -42.68 23.79
N PRO A 84 24.35 -42.79 24.80
CA PRO A 84 23.98 -41.65 25.64
C PRO A 84 25.01 -41.19 26.70
N GLU A 85 26.21 -41.78 26.80
CA GLU A 85 27.01 -41.73 28.05
C GLU A 85 28.49 -41.30 27.90
N GLU A 86 28.92 -40.62 26.83
CA GLU A 86 30.33 -40.19 26.66
C GLU A 86 30.53 -38.66 26.83
N GLU A 87 29.89 -38.05 27.84
CA GLU A 87 30.17 -36.64 28.22
C GLU A 87 30.84 -36.46 29.60
N GLU A 88 31.16 -37.53 30.35
CA GLU A 88 31.76 -37.38 31.71
C GLU A 88 33.05 -38.18 32.03
N GLU A 89 33.65 -38.95 31.12
CA GLU A 89 34.91 -39.67 31.42
C GLU A 89 36.06 -39.32 30.45
N GLU A 90 36.60 -38.10 30.54
CA GLU A 90 37.98 -37.80 30.09
C GLU A 90 38.91 -37.73 31.31
N GLU A 91 39.25 -38.87 31.90
CA GLU A 91 40.41 -38.96 32.81
C GLU A 91 40.86 -40.42 33.04
N ASN A 92 41.15 -41.18 31.97
CA ASN A 92 42.18 -42.23 32.00
C ASN A 92 42.53 -42.65 30.57
N GLY A 93 43.83 -42.70 30.29
CA GLY A 93 44.39 -42.88 28.96
C GLY A 93 44.28 -44.29 28.39
N ASP A 94 44.54 -44.31 27.08
CA ASP A 94 44.85 -45.48 26.25
C ASP A 94 43.72 -46.51 26.07
N GLU A 95 42.59 -46.07 25.51
CA GLU A 95 41.81 -46.90 24.60
C GLU A 95 41.69 -46.18 23.26
N GLU A 96 42.18 -46.81 22.20
CA GLU A 96 42.02 -46.35 20.82
C GLU A 96 40.51 -46.19 20.56
N VAL A 97 40.05 -44.95 20.43
CA VAL A 97 38.70 -44.65 19.94
C VAL A 97 38.62 -45.27 18.55
N GLU A 98 37.96 -46.43 18.41
CA GLU A 98 37.61 -47.00 17.11
C GLU A 98 36.90 -45.89 16.34
N GLU A 99 37.56 -45.36 15.31
CA GLU A 99 37.02 -44.31 14.46
C GLU A 99 35.65 -44.78 13.94
N ASP A 100 34.61 -43.96 14.17
CA ASP A 100 33.28 -44.13 13.59
C ASP A 100 33.37 -44.11 12.04
N GLU A 101 33.83 -45.20 11.42
CA GLU A 101 33.85 -45.35 9.98
C GLU A 101 32.40 -45.50 9.48
N ASP A 102 32.00 -44.60 8.58
CA ASP A 102 30.71 -44.67 7.90
C ASP A 102 30.49 -46.06 7.30
N HIS A 103 29.38 -46.72 7.67
CA HIS A 103 29.11 -48.09 7.23
C HIS A 103 29.22 -48.22 5.68
N PRO A 104 29.97 -49.22 5.15
CA PRO A 104 30.39 -49.27 3.74
C PRO A 104 29.26 -49.13 2.71
N PHE A 105 28.05 -49.60 3.05
CA PHE A 105 26.87 -49.46 2.19
C PHE A 105 26.43 -48.01 1.96
N LEU A 106 26.47 -47.18 3.01
CA LEU A 106 25.99 -45.80 2.93
C LEU A 106 26.94 -44.96 2.06
N SER A 107 28.24 -45.10 2.29
CA SER A 107 29.30 -44.52 1.47
C SER A 107 29.21 -44.96 0.01
N PHE A 108 28.94 -46.26 -0.24
CA PHE A 108 28.72 -46.78 -1.59
C PHE A 108 27.53 -46.10 -2.29
N ILE A 109 26.39 -45.98 -1.61
CA ILE A 109 25.20 -45.33 -2.17
C ILE A 109 25.47 -43.86 -2.47
N PHE A 110 26.10 -43.10 -1.57
CA PHE A 110 26.44 -41.71 -1.85
C PHE A 110 27.39 -41.58 -3.03
N ASN A 111 28.45 -42.41 -3.10
CA ASN A 111 29.39 -42.40 -4.23
C ASN A 111 28.68 -42.63 -5.57
N PHE A 112 27.82 -43.64 -5.65
CA PHE A 112 27.02 -43.91 -6.85
C PHE A 112 26.13 -42.70 -7.25
N LEU A 113 25.51 -42.05 -6.26
CA LEU A 113 24.67 -40.86 -6.51
C LEU A 113 25.51 -39.67 -6.98
N LEU A 114 26.68 -39.46 -6.40
CA LEU A 114 27.62 -38.39 -6.77
C LEU A 114 28.23 -38.62 -8.15
N GLU A 115 28.45 -39.85 -8.60
CA GLU A 115 28.82 -40.13 -9.99
C GLU A 115 27.66 -39.86 -10.96
N SER A 116 26.43 -40.12 -10.51
CA SER A 116 25.22 -40.00 -11.33
C SER A 116 24.67 -38.57 -11.41
N HIS A 117 25.19 -37.61 -10.65
CA HIS A 117 24.59 -36.27 -10.58
C HIS A 117 24.77 -35.44 -11.86
N LYS A 118 25.75 -35.75 -12.73
CA LYS A 118 26.02 -35.03 -14.00
C LYS A 118 25.32 -35.62 -15.24
N VAL A 119 24.47 -36.63 -15.07
CA VAL A 119 23.83 -37.33 -16.19
C VAL A 119 22.86 -36.43 -16.97
N ASN A 120 22.80 -36.60 -18.30
CA ASN A 120 21.96 -35.80 -19.20
C ASN A 120 20.46 -35.84 -18.83
N SER A 121 19.96 -36.99 -18.37
CA SER A 121 18.57 -37.18 -17.96
C SER A 121 18.22 -36.33 -16.73
N HIS A 122 17.31 -35.38 -16.92
CA HIS A 122 16.79 -34.54 -15.83
C HIS A 122 16.04 -35.36 -14.76
N ALA A 123 15.44 -36.50 -15.14
CA ALA A 123 14.80 -37.43 -14.21
C ALA A 123 15.82 -38.00 -13.21
N VAL A 124 16.96 -38.45 -13.73
CA VAL A 124 18.04 -39.02 -12.92
C VAL A 124 18.62 -37.96 -12.00
N ARG A 125 18.95 -36.77 -12.53
CA ARG A 125 19.46 -35.65 -11.71
C ARG A 125 18.52 -35.28 -10.57
N PHE A 126 17.21 -35.23 -10.85
CA PHE A 126 16.18 -34.99 -9.84
C PHE A 126 16.20 -36.07 -8.76
N ARG A 127 16.20 -37.36 -9.15
CA ARG A 127 16.18 -38.49 -8.22
C ARG A 127 17.46 -38.62 -7.41
N VAL A 128 18.60 -38.29 -8.00
CA VAL A 128 19.89 -38.21 -7.30
C VAL A 128 19.81 -37.17 -6.18
N CYS A 129 19.44 -35.93 -6.49
CA CYS A 129 19.33 -34.88 -5.48
C CYS A 129 18.25 -35.24 -4.42
N GLN A 130 17.15 -35.84 -4.84
CA GLN A 130 16.09 -36.28 -3.92
C GLN A 130 16.56 -37.37 -2.95
N LEU A 131 17.33 -38.35 -3.44
CA LEU A 131 17.90 -39.40 -2.59
C LEU A 131 18.93 -38.81 -1.64
N ILE A 132 19.85 -37.96 -2.10
CA ILE A 132 20.82 -37.28 -1.22
C ILE A 132 20.10 -36.49 -0.12
N ASN A 133 19.08 -35.70 -0.48
CA ASN A 133 18.24 -34.99 0.47
C ASN A 133 17.62 -35.93 1.51
N LYS A 134 16.96 -37.02 1.06
CA LYS A 134 16.31 -37.98 1.96
C LYS A 134 17.30 -38.72 2.85
N LEU A 135 18.47 -39.09 2.32
CA LEU A 135 19.53 -39.73 3.08
C LEU A 135 20.00 -38.80 4.19
N LEU A 136 20.47 -37.60 3.86
CA LEU A 136 20.93 -36.60 4.84
C LEU A 136 19.84 -36.22 5.86
N GLY A 137 18.58 -36.15 5.43
CA GLY A 137 17.44 -35.85 6.32
C GLY A 137 17.02 -37.00 7.23
N SER A 138 17.39 -38.24 6.90
CA SER A 138 17.07 -39.44 7.70
C SER A 138 18.19 -39.80 8.70
N MET A 139 19.33 -39.12 8.63
CA MET A 139 20.44 -39.33 9.57
C MET A 139 20.17 -38.64 10.92
N ALA A 140 20.71 -39.17 12.01
CA ALA A 140 20.63 -38.55 13.35
C ALA A 140 21.20 -37.12 13.35
N GLU A 141 20.76 -36.26 14.27
CA GLU A 141 21.16 -34.83 14.31
C GLU A 141 22.68 -34.64 14.49
N ASN A 142 23.31 -35.51 15.26
CA ASN A 142 24.75 -35.56 15.52
C ASN A 142 25.53 -36.54 14.64
N ALA A 143 24.91 -37.10 13.59
CA ALA A 143 25.59 -38.01 12.67
C ALA A 143 26.81 -37.32 12.02
N GLN A 144 27.95 -37.99 12.05
CA GLN A 144 29.16 -37.58 11.36
C GLN A 144 29.21 -38.24 9.98
N ILE A 145 29.82 -37.56 9.02
CA ILE A 145 30.12 -38.08 7.69
C ILE A 145 31.59 -37.75 7.44
N ASP A 146 32.29 -38.65 6.76
CA ASP A 146 33.64 -38.38 6.28
C ASP A 146 33.77 -37.01 5.58
N ASP A 147 34.87 -36.29 5.83
CA ASP A 147 35.08 -34.93 5.36
C ASP A 147 35.18 -34.86 3.82
N ASP A 148 35.82 -35.84 3.18
CA ASP A 148 35.95 -35.88 1.71
C ASP A 148 34.59 -36.22 1.06
N LEU A 149 33.80 -37.07 1.69
CA LEU A 149 32.42 -37.33 1.25
C LEU A 149 31.53 -36.09 1.42
N PHE A 150 31.64 -35.39 2.54
CA PHE A 150 30.92 -34.14 2.81
C PHE A 150 31.21 -33.09 1.73
N ASP A 151 32.49 -32.83 1.44
CA ASP A 151 32.91 -31.82 0.47
C ASP A 151 32.40 -32.15 -0.94
N ARG A 152 32.44 -33.42 -1.34
CA ARG A 152 31.89 -33.87 -2.63
C ARG A 152 30.38 -33.73 -2.70
N ILE A 153 29.65 -34.05 -1.64
CA ILE A 153 28.19 -33.83 -1.57
C ILE A 153 27.88 -32.34 -1.70
N HIS A 154 28.57 -31.51 -0.93
CA HIS A 154 28.36 -30.06 -0.92
C HIS A 154 28.63 -29.46 -2.30
N GLN A 155 29.77 -29.77 -2.91
CA GLN A 155 30.13 -29.33 -4.26
C GLN A 155 29.10 -29.80 -5.31
N ALA A 156 28.69 -31.07 -5.25
CA ALA A 156 27.71 -31.61 -6.17
C ALA A 156 26.36 -30.89 -6.06
N MET A 157 25.90 -30.59 -4.84
CA MET A 157 24.63 -29.90 -4.63
C MET A 157 24.70 -28.40 -4.98
N LEU A 158 25.82 -27.72 -4.73
CA LEU A 158 26.05 -26.34 -5.20
C LEU A 158 25.97 -26.25 -6.72
N ILE A 159 26.48 -27.24 -7.44
CA ILE A 159 26.35 -27.31 -8.90
C ILE A 159 24.89 -27.61 -9.32
N ARG A 160 24.13 -28.38 -8.56
CA ARG A 160 22.74 -28.76 -8.89
C ARG A 160 21.71 -27.72 -8.46
N VAL A 161 22.06 -26.82 -7.54
CA VAL A 161 21.16 -25.72 -7.16
C VAL A 161 21.01 -24.68 -8.27
N THR A 162 21.88 -24.69 -9.28
CA THR A 162 21.81 -23.86 -10.50
C THR A 162 21.30 -24.61 -11.73
N ASP A 163 20.73 -25.81 -11.53
CA ASP A 163 20.25 -26.67 -12.63
C ASP A 163 19.15 -26.01 -13.49
N LYS A 164 19.12 -26.33 -14.79
CA LYS A 164 18.09 -25.87 -15.72
C LYS A 164 16.66 -26.21 -15.27
N PHE A 165 16.47 -27.34 -14.57
CA PHE A 165 15.15 -27.82 -14.15
C PHE A 165 14.82 -27.43 -12.70
N PRO A 166 13.72 -26.70 -12.45
CA PRO A 166 13.37 -26.23 -11.10
C PRO A 166 13.28 -27.32 -10.04
N ASN A 167 12.70 -28.49 -10.36
CA ASN A 167 12.56 -29.58 -9.38
C ASN A 167 13.91 -30.17 -8.96
N VAL A 168 14.94 -30.11 -9.83
CA VAL A 168 16.31 -30.51 -9.46
C VAL A 168 16.88 -29.48 -8.48
N ARG A 169 16.74 -28.18 -8.79
CA ARG A 169 17.17 -27.09 -7.89
C ARG A 169 16.51 -27.17 -6.52
N ILE A 170 15.21 -27.48 -6.46
CA ILE A 170 14.48 -27.69 -5.19
C ILE A 170 15.12 -28.80 -4.36
N GLN A 171 15.35 -29.98 -4.96
CA GLN A 171 15.93 -31.09 -4.20
C GLN A 171 17.38 -30.83 -3.80
N ALA A 172 18.17 -30.16 -4.64
CA ALA A 172 19.51 -29.72 -4.29
C ALA A 172 19.49 -28.72 -3.13
N ALA A 173 18.57 -27.75 -3.15
CA ALA A 173 18.39 -26.82 -2.05
C ALA A 173 18.03 -27.54 -0.75
N LEU A 174 17.03 -28.44 -0.78
CA LEU A 174 16.64 -29.24 0.39
C LEU A 174 17.80 -30.13 0.90
N ALA A 175 18.61 -30.70 0.00
CA ALA A 175 19.77 -31.50 0.40
C ALA A 175 20.83 -30.68 1.17
N MET A 176 20.99 -29.40 0.84
CA MET A 176 21.97 -28.53 1.49
C MET A 176 21.49 -27.91 2.82
N THR A 177 20.28 -28.22 3.30
CA THR A 177 19.75 -27.61 4.53
C THR A 177 20.67 -27.82 5.74
N ARG A 178 21.21 -29.04 5.90
CA ARG A 178 22.15 -29.40 6.99
C ARG A 178 23.60 -28.99 6.71
N LEU A 179 23.90 -28.45 5.52
CA LEU A 179 25.24 -28.09 5.06
C LEU A 179 25.48 -26.56 5.14
N GLN A 180 24.67 -25.85 5.93
CA GLN A 180 24.82 -24.41 6.15
C GLN A 180 25.75 -24.15 7.33
N GLN A 181 26.53 -23.07 7.26
CA GLN A 181 27.40 -22.62 8.33
C GLN A 181 27.06 -21.15 8.66
N PRO A 182 26.04 -20.88 9.48
CA PRO A 182 25.51 -19.51 9.66
C PRO A 182 26.45 -18.53 10.37
N LYS A 183 27.48 -19.04 11.04
CA LYS A 183 28.54 -18.23 11.67
C LYS A 183 29.63 -17.84 10.68
N ASP A 184 29.73 -18.52 9.54
CA ASP A 184 30.69 -18.23 8.50
C ASP A 184 30.03 -17.26 7.49
N PRO A 185 30.50 -16.00 7.40
CA PRO A 185 29.94 -15.02 6.46
C PRO A 185 30.13 -15.42 4.99
N ASP A 186 31.12 -16.28 4.70
CA ASP A 186 31.46 -16.73 3.34
C ASP A 186 30.88 -18.11 3.02
N CYS A 187 29.95 -18.61 3.84
CA CYS A 187 29.32 -19.92 3.64
C CYS A 187 28.73 -20.06 2.21
N PRO A 188 29.25 -20.98 1.37
CA PRO A 188 28.82 -21.11 -0.02
C PRO A 188 27.32 -21.43 -0.18
N THR A 189 26.77 -22.24 0.74
CA THR A 189 25.33 -22.59 0.74
C THR A 189 24.46 -21.36 0.97
N ILE A 190 24.82 -20.54 1.96
CA ILE A 190 24.05 -19.33 2.29
C ILE A 190 24.11 -18.36 1.11
N ASN A 191 25.30 -18.11 0.55
CA ASN A 191 25.47 -17.26 -0.63
C ASN A 191 24.62 -17.75 -1.82
N ALA A 192 24.60 -19.06 -2.09
CA ALA A 192 23.75 -19.64 -3.14
C ALA A 192 22.25 -19.44 -2.84
N TYR A 193 21.82 -19.64 -1.59
CA TYR A 193 20.44 -19.40 -1.18
C TYR A 193 20.02 -17.94 -1.34
N LEU A 194 20.87 -16.98 -0.95
CA LEU A 194 20.60 -15.56 -1.12
C LEU A 194 20.39 -15.19 -2.60
N LEU A 195 21.24 -15.72 -3.48
CA LEU A 195 21.12 -15.52 -4.91
C LEU A 195 19.81 -16.09 -5.47
N ILE A 196 19.41 -17.28 -5.01
CA ILE A 196 18.16 -17.94 -5.44
C ILE A 196 16.93 -17.14 -4.98
N LEU A 197 16.92 -16.69 -3.72
CA LEU A 197 15.80 -15.93 -3.17
C LEU A 197 15.54 -14.65 -3.98
N GLU A 198 16.57 -13.99 -4.50
CA GLU A 198 16.40 -12.77 -5.30
C GLU A 198 16.15 -13.03 -6.79
N ASN A 199 16.81 -14.04 -7.37
CA ASN A 199 16.93 -14.12 -8.84
C ASN A 199 16.25 -15.34 -9.49
N ASP A 200 15.86 -16.38 -8.73
CA ASP A 200 15.27 -17.56 -9.36
C ASP A 200 13.85 -17.25 -9.87
N ALA A 201 13.61 -17.48 -11.16
CA ALA A 201 12.31 -17.24 -11.79
C ALA A 201 11.19 -18.13 -11.24
N ASN A 202 11.50 -19.32 -10.72
CA ASN A 202 10.52 -20.28 -10.24
C ASN A 202 10.23 -20.11 -8.73
N ALA A 203 8.98 -19.80 -8.41
CA ALA A 203 8.56 -19.54 -7.04
C ALA A 203 8.68 -20.73 -6.09
N GLU A 204 8.55 -21.97 -6.59
CA GLU A 204 8.70 -23.17 -5.74
C GLU A 204 10.16 -23.39 -5.32
N VAL A 205 11.13 -22.97 -6.15
CA VAL A 205 12.55 -22.99 -5.78
C VAL A 205 12.82 -21.96 -4.68
N ARG A 206 12.34 -20.73 -4.85
CA ARG A 206 12.44 -19.68 -3.82
C ARG A 206 11.78 -20.13 -2.51
N ARG A 207 10.60 -20.74 -2.59
CA ARG A 207 9.87 -21.30 -1.44
C ARG A 207 10.66 -22.39 -0.73
N ALA A 208 11.26 -23.32 -1.48
CA ALA A 208 12.09 -24.37 -0.91
C ALA A 208 13.32 -23.80 -0.18
N VAL A 209 14.02 -22.85 -0.77
CA VAL A 209 15.14 -22.16 -0.10
C VAL A 209 14.67 -21.43 1.16
N LEU A 210 13.54 -20.74 1.10
CA LEU A 210 12.97 -20.01 2.23
C LEU A 210 12.66 -20.92 3.43
N SER A 211 12.21 -22.16 3.21
CA SER A 211 12.05 -23.12 4.31
C SER A 211 13.38 -23.63 4.89
N CYS A 212 14.43 -23.70 4.07
CA CYS A 212 15.74 -24.25 4.44
C CYS A 212 16.67 -23.25 5.11
N ILE A 213 16.62 -21.99 4.68
CA ILE A 213 17.63 -21.00 5.04
C ILE A 213 17.74 -20.82 6.56
N ALA A 214 18.97 -20.87 7.06
CA ALA A 214 19.29 -20.58 8.44
C ALA A 214 19.19 -19.08 8.70
N MET A 215 18.62 -18.71 9.85
CA MET A 215 18.44 -17.31 10.20
C MET A 215 19.73 -16.73 10.79
N SER A 216 20.16 -15.59 10.25
CA SER A 216 21.35 -14.85 10.63
C SER A 216 21.17 -13.36 10.26
N PRO A 217 22.01 -12.45 10.77
CA PRO A 217 21.99 -11.04 10.36
C PRO A 217 22.11 -10.84 8.83
N GLN A 218 22.87 -11.70 8.14
CA GLN A 218 23.05 -11.64 6.69
C GLN A 218 21.80 -12.13 5.93
N THR A 219 21.10 -13.14 6.45
CA THR A 219 19.96 -13.78 5.76
C THR A 219 18.62 -13.11 6.05
N LEU A 220 18.45 -12.52 7.24
CA LEU A 220 17.20 -11.90 7.67
C LEU A 220 16.68 -10.82 6.70
N PRO A 221 17.49 -9.87 6.19
CA PRO A 221 17.00 -8.87 5.23
C PRO A 221 16.44 -9.50 3.95
N LYS A 222 17.03 -10.61 3.49
CA LYS A 222 16.64 -11.30 2.25
C LYS A 222 15.36 -12.11 2.45
N VAL A 223 15.17 -12.69 3.64
CA VAL A 223 13.91 -13.32 4.07
C VAL A 223 12.78 -12.28 4.20
N LEU A 224 13.04 -11.14 4.83
CA LEU A 224 12.07 -10.03 4.93
C LEU A 224 11.59 -9.57 3.55
N LYS A 225 12.49 -9.43 2.57
CA LYS A 225 12.09 -9.08 1.18
C LYS A 225 11.11 -10.08 0.56
N ARG A 226 11.07 -11.35 1.01
CA ARG A 226 10.14 -12.36 0.48
C ARG A 226 8.70 -12.18 0.97
N THR A 227 8.41 -11.31 1.94
CA THR A 227 7.02 -10.90 2.24
C THR A 227 6.39 -10.09 1.10
N ARG A 228 7.20 -9.57 0.16
CA ARG A 228 6.78 -8.86 -1.05
C ARG A 228 6.99 -9.67 -2.33
N ASP A 229 7.13 -10.99 -2.24
CA ASP A 229 7.29 -11.85 -3.41
C ASP A 229 6.04 -11.82 -4.32
N ILE A 230 6.24 -11.86 -5.64
CA ILE A 230 5.16 -11.86 -6.64
C ILE A 230 4.16 -13.02 -6.41
N LYS A 231 4.60 -14.14 -5.83
CA LYS A 231 3.73 -15.30 -5.58
C LYS A 231 3.28 -15.38 -4.12
N GLU A 232 1.97 -15.47 -3.95
CA GLU A 232 1.27 -15.63 -2.66
C GLU A 232 1.89 -16.69 -1.75
N ASN A 233 2.11 -17.91 -2.25
CA ASN A 233 2.62 -19.02 -1.43
C ASN A 233 4.03 -18.75 -0.85
N VAL A 234 4.84 -17.91 -1.51
CA VAL A 234 6.16 -17.51 -1.01
C VAL A 234 6.01 -16.49 0.11
N ARG A 235 5.16 -15.47 -0.08
CA ARG A 235 4.85 -14.46 0.95
C ARG A 235 4.28 -15.10 2.21
N LYS A 236 3.31 -16.01 2.05
CA LYS A 236 2.72 -16.78 3.15
C LYS A 236 3.79 -17.55 3.94
N LEU A 237 4.68 -18.26 3.25
CA LEU A 237 5.77 -18.99 3.93
C LEU A 237 6.77 -18.03 4.60
N ALA A 238 7.05 -16.86 4.02
CA ALA A 238 7.94 -15.88 4.62
C ALA A 238 7.44 -15.46 6.01
N TYR A 239 6.15 -15.15 6.14
CA TYR A 239 5.55 -14.84 7.45
C TYR A 239 5.62 -16.02 8.43
N GLN A 240 5.43 -17.25 7.97
CA GLN A 240 5.61 -18.45 8.82
C GLN A 240 7.05 -18.58 9.31
N VAL A 241 8.02 -18.46 8.42
CA VAL A 241 9.45 -18.54 8.75
C VAL A 241 9.84 -17.45 9.74
N LEU A 242 9.34 -16.21 9.57
CA LEU A 242 9.58 -15.12 10.50
C LEU A 242 8.93 -15.39 11.87
N ALA A 243 7.69 -15.89 11.88
CA ALA A 243 6.99 -16.26 13.11
C ALA A 243 7.74 -17.37 13.88
N ASP A 244 8.19 -18.40 13.18
CA ASP A 244 8.78 -19.60 13.79
C ASP A 244 10.25 -19.38 14.19
N LYS A 245 11.03 -18.64 13.38
CA LYS A 245 12.50 -18.56 13.52
C LYS A 245 13.05 -17.21 13.99
N VAL A 246 12.26 -16.13 14.03
CA VAL A 246 12.77 -14.77 14.34
C VAL A 246 12.09 -14.17 15.55
N HIS A 247 12.84 -13.89 16.61
CA HIS A 247 12.34 -13.16 17.77
C HIS A 247 12.01 -11.70 17.42
N ILE A 248 10.93 -11.13 17.99
CA ILE A 248 10.49 -9.75 17.69
C ILE A 248 11.59 -8.70 17.96
N LYS A 249 12.42 -8.94 18.99
CA LYS A 249 13.56 -8.07 19.34
C LYS A 249 14.67 -8.04 18.29
N ALA A 250 14.79 -9.07 17.44
CA ALA A 250 15.76 -9.10 16.35
C ALA A 250 15.34 -8.21 15.14
N LEU A 251 14.12 -7.70 15.15
CA LEU A 251 13.59 -6.80 14.13
C LEU A 251 13.65 -5.35 14.64
N THR A 252 14.00 -4.41 13.76
CA THR A 252 13.87 -2.98 14.05
C THR A 252 12.39 -2.57 14.10
N ILE A 253 12.08 -1.45 14.74
CA ILE A 253 10.69 -0.92 14.82
C ILE A 253 10.11 -0.77 13.40
N ALA A 254 10.86 -0.13 12.50
CA ALA A 254 10.46 0.03 11.10
C ALA A 254 10.16 -1.31 10.41
N GLN A 255 10.95 -2.36 10.67
CA GLN A 255 10.69 -3.69 10.11
C GLN A 255 9.42 -4.32 10.69
N ARG A 256 9.16 -4.19 12.00
CA ARG A 256 7.95 -4.70 12.65
C ARG A 256 6.70 -4.05 12.06
N VAL A 257 6.68 -2.71 11.98
CA VAL A 257 5.58 -1.94 11.38
C VAL A 257 5.40 -2.32 9.91
N SER A 258 6.49 -2.40 9.14
CA SER A 258 6.43 -2.74 7.72
C SER A 258 5.83 -4.13 7.48
N LEU A 259 6.18 -5.12 8.30
CA LEU A 259 5.63 -6.48 8.25
C LEU A 259 4.12 -6.50 8.53
N LEU A 260 3.68 -5.79 9.57
CA LEU A 260 2.27 -5.71 9.93
C LEU A 260 1.46 -4.98 8.86
N GLN A 261 1.94 -3.81 8.43
CA GLN A 261 1.28 -3.00 7.40
C GLN A 261 1.12 -3.80 6.10
N GLN A 262 2.16 -4.49 5.62
CA GLN A 262 2.09 -5.32 4.42
C GLN A 262 1.19 -6.54 4.60
N GLY A 263 1.31 -7.22 5.74
CA GLY A 263 0.65 -8.50 5.97
C GLY A 263 -0.84 -8.36 6.21
N LEU A 264 -1.27 -7.35 6.97
CA LEU A 264 -2.67 -7.09 7.27
C LEU A 264 -3.41 -6.46 6.07
N HIS A 265 -2.70 -5.73 5.21
CA HIS A 265 -3.24 -5.13 3.98
C HIS A 265 -2.87 -5.89 2.71
N ASP A 266 -2.49 -7.16 2.84
CA ASP A 266 -2.14 -7.99 1.70
C ASP A 266 -3.33 -8.14 0.73
N THR A 267 -3.10 -8.30 -0.57
CA THR A 267 -4.19 -8.57 -1.52
C THR A 267 -4.77 -9.97 -1.37
N SER A 268 -4.05 -10.90 -0.73
CA SER A 268 -4.49 -12.28 -0.49
C SER A 268 -4.89 -12.53 0.95
N GLU A 269 -6.11 -13.04 1.14
CA GLU A 269 -6.63 -13.44 2.44
C GLU A 269 -5.78 -14.54 3.10
N ALA A 270 -5.16 -15.43 2.32
CA ALA A 270 -4.30 -16.48 2.86
C ALA A 270 -3.01 -15.93 3.51
N VAL A 271 -2.57 -14.74 3.10
CA VAL A 271 -1.43 -14.03 3.71
C VAL A 271 -1.88 -13.27 4.95
N LYS A 272 -3.01 -12.56 4.90
CA LYS A 272 -3.60 -11.92 6.10
C LYS A 272 -3.84 -12.94 7.21
N ASP A 273 -4.43 -14.08 6.86
CA ASP A 273 -4.71 -15.19 7.78
C ASP A 273 -3.43 -15.69 8.46
N VAL A 274 -2.31 -15.81 7.76
CA VAL A 274 -1.06 -16.30 8.39
C VAL A 274 -0.45 -15.27 9.34
N VAL A 275 -0.64 -13.98 9.09
CA VAL A 275 -0.23 -12.93 10.02
C VAL A 275 -1.06 -12.99 11.30
N CYS A 276 -2.38 -13.12 11.17
CA CYS A 276 -3.31 -13.21 12.30
C CYS A 276 -3.18 -14.52 13.09
N SER A 277 -2.99 -15.66 12.42
CA SER A 277 -3.00 -16.98 13.04
C SER A 277 -1.62 -17.52 13.45
N ARG A 278 -0.52 -16.92 12.96
CA ARG A 278 0.85 -17.36 13.27
C ARG A 278 1.74 -16.24 13.78
N LEU A 279 1.92 -15.16 13.01
CA LEU A 279 2.90 -14.12 13.36
C LEU A 279 2.53 -13.40 14.66
N LEU A 280 1.31 -12.86 14.74
CA LEU A 280 0.84 -12.11 15.91
C LEU A 280 0.78 -12.99 17.17
N PRO A 281 0.22 -14.21 17.14
CA PRO A 281 0.28 -15.12 18.29
C PRO A 281 1.71 -15.48 18.71
N SER A 282 2.62 -15.70 17.77
CA SER A 282 4.04 -15.99 18.07
C SER A 282 4.72 -14.81 18.76
N TRP A 283 4.45 -13.58 18.31
CA TRP A 283 4.96 -12.37 18.94
C TRP A 283 4.38 -12.16 20.33
N LEU A 284 3.07 -12.29 20.51
CA LEU A 284 2.41 -12.16 21.82
C LEU A 284 2.89 -13.23 22.80
N LEU A 285 3.04 -14.48 22.36
CA LEU A 285 3.55 -15.56 23.21
C LEU A 285 4.95 -15.25 23.76
N ARG A 286 5.81 -14.60 22.96
CA ARG A 286 7.16 -14.17 23.38
C ARG A 286 7.16 -12.93 24.26
N LEU A 287 6.02 -12.29 24.44
CA LEU A 287 5.78 -11.14 25.32
C LEU A 287 4.83 -11.50 26.45
N ASP A 288 4.72 -12.79 26.78
CA ASP A 288 3.87 -13.32 27.86
C ASP A 288 2.39 -12.90 27.75
N GLY A 289 1.90 -12.69 26.52
CA GLY A 289 0.54 -12.24 26.25
C GLY A 289 0.30 -10.74 26.50
N ASN A 290 1.33 -9.95 26.82
CA ASN A 290 1.19 -8.52 27.10
C ASN A 290 1.06 -7.69 25.80
N ILE A 291 -0.16 -7.22 25.53
CA ILE A 291 -0.48 -6.40 24.34
C ILE A 291 0.14 -5.00 24.46
N ILE A 292 0.21 -4.41 25.65
CA ILE A 292 0.79 -3.08 25.84
C ILE A 292 2.29 -3.10 25.53
N GLU A 293 3.01 -4.13 25.96
CA GLU A 293 4.43 -4.31 25.60
C GLU A 293 4.61 -4.54 24.09
N LEU A 294 3.65 -5.22 23.43
CA LEU A 294 3.66 -5.33 21.97
C LEU A 294 3.52 -3.95 21.31
N LEU A 295 2.57 -3.13 21.77
CA LEU A 295 2.36 -1.77 21.26
C LEU A 295 3.59 -0.88 21.47
N HIS A 296 4.22 -0.96 22.65
CA HIS A 296 5.45 -0.22 22.94
C HIS A 296 6.56 -0.54 21.94
N ARG A 297 6.59 -1.77 21.42
CA ARG A 297 7.55 -2.25 20.41
C ARG A 297 7.22 -1.83 18.97
N LEU A 298 6.10 -1.13 18.73
CA LEU A 298 5.60 -0.70 17.42
C LEU A 298 5.70 0.80 17.16
N ASP A 299 6.10 1.61 18.14
CA ASP A 299 6.13 3.08 18.02
C ASP A 299 4.76 3.64 17.60
N VAL A 300 3.79 3.47 18.50
CA VAL A 300 2.38 3.82 18.28
C VAL A 300 2.15 5.29 17.96
N GLU A 301 3.04 6.19 18.40
CA GLU A 301 2.92 7.62 18.18
C GLU A 301 3.06 7.96 16.69
N ASN A 302 4.04 7.35 16.02
CA ASN A 302 4.27 7.55 14.59
C ASN A 302 3.46 6.59 13.70
N CYS A 303 3.09 5.41 14.22
CA CYS A 303 2.50 4.32 13.44
C CYS A 303 1.10 3.89 13.92
N ALA A 304 0.30 4.84 14.43
CA ALA A 304 -0.99 4.59 15.06
C ALA A 304 -1.95 3.73 14.24
N GLN A 305 -2.09 3.99 12.93
CA GLN A 305 -3.00 3.21 12.08
C GLN A 305 -2.60 1.73 12.03
N THR A 306 -1.31 1.43 11.86
CA THR A 306 -0.83 0.03 11.83
C THR A 306 -1.03 -0.66 13.17
N ALA A 307 -0.86 0.09 14.28
CA ALA A 307 -1.16 -0.41 15.62
C ALA A 307 -2.67 -0.68 15.81
N LEU A 308 -3.56 0.20 15.34
CA LEU A 308 -5.02 -0.01 15.35
C LEU A 308 -5.44 -1.25 14.54
N ASP A 309 -4.87 -1.43 13.35
CA ASP A 309 -5.14 -2.60 12.50
C ASP A 309 -4.65 -3.89 13.18
N THR A 310 -3.50 -3.82 13.85
CA THR A 310 -2.92 -4.93 14.63
C THR A 310 -3.81 -5.27 15.83
N LEU A 311 -4.26 -4.27 16.59
CA LEU A 311 -5.19 -4.46 17.69
C LEU A 311 -6.49 -5.07 17.20
N THR A 312 -7.06 -4.54 16.12
CA THR A 312 -8.27 -5.10 15.50
C THR A 312 -8.08 -6.57 15.12
N ALA A 313 -6.92 -6.95 14.57
CA ALA A 313 -6.61 -8.33 14.23
C ALA A 313 -6.51 -9.25 15.47
N ILE A 314 -5.89 -8.77 16.56
CA ILE A 314 -5.79 -9.50 17.83
C ILE A 314 -7.17 -9.65 18.48
N LEU A 315 -7.93 -8.56 18.58
CA LEU A 315 -9.25 -8.52 19.22
C LEU A 315 -10.27 -9.42 18.50
N LYS A 316 -10.20 -9.52 17.16
CA LYS A 316 -11.01 -10.48 16.37
C LYS A 316 -10.78 -11.94 16.77
N GLY A 317 -9.57 -12.29 17.19
CA GLY A 317 -9.21 -13.64 17.62
C GLY A 317 -9.42 -13.89 19.12
N THR A 318 -9.79 -12.87 19.90
CA THR A 318 -9.90 -12.93 21.35
C THR A 318 -11.36 -13.21 21.78
N PRO A 319 -11.62 -14.20 22.64
CA PRO A 319 -12.96 -14.44 23.19
C PRO A 319 -13.52 -13.22 23.94
N THR A 320 -14.84 -13.05 23.90
CA THR A 320 -15.52 -11.89 24.51
C THR A 320 -15.26 -11.76 26.01
N GLU A 321 -15.14 -12.88 26.72
CA GLU A 321 -14.86 -12.92 28.15
C GLU A 321 -13.45 -12.39 28.47
N GLU A 322 -12.46 -12.73 27.65
CA GLU A 322 -11.07 -12.29 27.80
C GLU A 322 -10.92 -10.80 27.46
N LEU A 323 -11.70 -10.29 26.50
CA LEU A 323 -11.74 -8.85 26.16
C LEU A 323 -12.12 -7.99 27.37
N LEU A 324 -13.01 -8.48 28.23
CA LEU A 324 -13.46 -7.77 29.42
C LEU A 324 -12.59 -8.02 30.65
N GLN A 325 -11.73 -9.04 30.65
CA GLN A 325 -10.80 -9.33 31.74
C GLN A 325 -9.44 -8.65 31.54
N ASN A 326 -8.95 -8.58 30.31
CA ASN A 326 -7.71 -7.89 29.93
C ASN A 326 -7.91 -6.38 29.77
N ARG A 327 -8.61 -5.74 30.72
CA ARG A 327 -8.80 -4.28 30.67
C ARG A 327 -7.45 -3.60 30.88
N VAL A 328 -7.29 -2.43 30.27
CA VAL A 328 -6.41 -1.41 30.85
C VAL A 328 -6.81 -1.22 32.31
N GLU A 329 -5.88 -0.92 33.20
CA GLU A 329 -6.16 -0.68 34.63
C GLU A 329 -7.07 0.55 34.82
N LEU A 330 -8.37 0.38 34.59
CA LEU A 330 -9.39 1.41 34.72
C LEU A 330 -9.75 1.60 36.20
N ASP A 331 -9.87 2.85 36.63
CA ASP A 331 -10.31 3.24 37.97
C ASP A 331 -11.81 2.95 38.18
N ASN A 332 -12.32 3.25 39.37
CA ASN A 332 -13.74 3.08 39.71
C ASN A 332 -14.70 3.89 38.82
N ARG A 333 -14.20 4.91 38.11
CA ARG A 333 -14.96 5.72 37.15
C ARG A 333 -14.81 5.20 35.72
N LYS A 334 -14.18 4.05 35.51
CA LYS A 334 -13.87 3.48 34.19
C LYS A 334 -12.93 4.37 33.37
N LEU A 335 -12.05 5.11 34.04
CA LEU A 335 -11.04 5.98 33.43
C LEU A 335 -9.65 5.42 33.69
N ILE A 336 -8.72 5.59 32.74
CA ILE A 336 -7.31 5.35 33.01
C ILE A 336 -6.80 6.49 33.92
N PRO A 337 -6.13 6.21 35.05
CA PRO A 337 -5.49 7.24 35.85
C PRO A 337 -4.49 8.06 35.02
N VAL A 338 -4.44 9.38 35.24
CA VAL A 338 -3.60 10.29 34.44
C VAL A 338 -2.11 9.90 34.50
N ASP A 339 -1.64 9.43 35.65
CA ASP A 339 -0.24 9.00 35.84
C ASP A 339 0.10 7.68 35.12
N SER A 340 -0.92 6.90 34.72
CA SER A 340 -0.79 5.62 34.01
C SER A 340 -1.08 5.76 32.50
N LEU A 341 -1.38 6.98 32.05
CA LEU A 341 -1.75 7.24 30.67
C LEU A 341 -0.50 7.30 29.79
N SER A 342 -0.43 6.42 28.79
CA SER A 342 0.63 6.37 27.79
C SER A 342 0.02 6.31 26.39
N CYS A 343 0.83 6.50 25.36
CA CYS A 343 0.39 6.37 23.96
C CYS A 343 -0.21 4.99 23.69
N GLU A 344 0.40 3.93 24.25
CA GLU A 344 -0.03 2.55 24.10
C GLU A 344 -1.35 2.27 24.82
N THR A 345 -1.49 2.71 26.08
CA THR A 345 -2.68 2.41 26.89
C THR A 345 -3.91 3.13 26.36
N VAL A 346 -3.77 4.40 25.95
CA VAL A 346 -4.89 5.16 25.36
C VAL A 346 -5.29 4.63 23.97
N LEU A 347 -4.31 4.22 23.15
CA LEU A 347 -4.59 3.66 21.83
C LEU A 347 -5.26 2.29 21.94
N TYR A 348 -4.81 1.45 22.88
CA TYR A 348 -5.48 0.19 23.20
C TYR A 348 -6.92 0.43 23.66
N TRP A 349 -7.13 1.38 24.58
CA TRP A 349 -8.46 1.71 25.10
C TRP A 349 -9.39 2.17 23.98
N ARG A 350 -8.90 3.05 23.09
CA ARG A 350 -9.62 3.46 21.88
C ARG A 350 -9.98 2.27 21.00
N ALA A 351 -9.02 1.43 20.65
CA ALA A 351 -9.24 0.29 19.76
C ALA A 351 -10.25 -0.71 20.34
N LEU A 352 -10.17 -0.97 21.64
CA LEU A 352 -11.11 -1.84 22.34
C LEU A 352 -12.54 -1.27 22.29
N CYS A 353 -12.71 0.02 22.56
CA CYS A 353 -14.03 0.67 22.52
C CYS A 353 -14.61 0.71 21.11
N GLU A 354 -13.81 1.05 20.09
CA GLU A 354 -14.23 1.03 18.69
C GLU A 354 -14.60 -0.39 18.24
N PHE A 355 -13.82 -1.40 18.64
CA PHE A 355 -14.09 -2.80 18.32
C PHE A 355 -15.37 -3.32 18.98
N ILE A 356 -15.60 -3.01 20.25
CA ILE A 356 -16.83 -3.37 20.97
C ILE A 356 -18.03 -2.69 20.32
N LYS A 357 -17.95 -1.38 20.08
CA LYS A 357 -19.03 -0.63 19.42
C LYS A 357 -19.37 -1.16 18.02
N ALA A 358 -18.38 -1.67 17.29
CA ALA A 358 -18.60 -2.29 15.97
C ALA A 358 -19.43 -3.59 16.03
N LYS A 359 -19.63 -4.20 17.21
CA LYS A 359 -20.53 -5.34 17.40
C LYS A 359 -22.02 -4.96 17.43
N GLY A 360 -22.36 -3.66 17.39
CA GLY A 360 -23.74 -3.18 17.45
C GLY A 360 -24.36 -3.41 18.82
N ASP A 361 -25.65 -3.75 18.87
CA ASP A 361 -26.43 -3.90 20.11
C ASP A 361 -25.77 -4.86 21.13
N ASP A 362 -25.15 -5.95 20.67
CA ASP A 362 -24.43 -6.91 21.53
C ASP A 362 -23.20 -6.29 22.23
N GLY A 363 -22.66 -5.21 21.66
CA GLY A 363 -21.52 -4.48 22.17
C GLY A 363 -21.86 -3.36 23.16
N ASP A 364 -23.08 -2.83 23.13
CA ASP A 364 -23.44 -1.64 23.94
C ASP A 364 -23.35 -1.93 25.44
N GLU A 365 -23.83 -3.09 25.90
CA GLU A 365 -23.71 -3.52 27.31
C GLU A 365 -22.25 -3.71 27.73
N MET A 366 -21.39 -4.16 26.81
CA MET A 366 -19.96 -4.30 27.08
C MET A 366 -19.28 -2.93 27.16
N LEU A 367 -19.73 -1.98 26.34
CA LEU A 367 -19.18 -0.64 26.25
C LEU A 367 -19.41 0.14 27.55
N GLU A 368 -20.58 -0.03 28.15
CA GLU A 368 -20.88 0.50 29.49
C GLU A 368 -19.87 0.03 30.54
N GLN A 369 -19.20 -1.11 30.36
CA GLN A 369 -18.23 -1.59 31.34
C GLN A 369 -16.84 -1.00 31.14
N VAL A 370 -16.50 -0.54 29.94
CA VAL A 370 -15.16 -0.05 29.57
C VAL A 370 -15.09 1.46 29.32
N LEU A 371 -16.24 2.14 29.28
CA LEU A 371 -16.33 3.60 29.18
C LEU A 371 -17.17 4.21 30.31
N PRO A 372 -16.80 5.41 30.80
CA PRO A 372 -17.64 6.22 31.67
C PRO A 372 -18.85 6.80 30.93
N ASP A 373 -19.77 7.42 31.67
CA ASP A 373 -20.79 8.28 31.08
C ASP A 373 -20.16 9.52 30.40
N ALA A 374 -20.89 10.10 29.44
CA ALA A 374 -20.38 11.18 28.61
C ALA A 374 -20.00 12.46 29.41
N ALA A 375 -20.69 12.76 30.52
CA ALA A 375 -20.39 13.94 31.32
C ALA A 375 -19.09 13.76 32.13
N THR A 376 -18.91 12.58 32.74
CA THR A 376 -17.67 12.19 33.43
C THR A 376 -16.49 12.19 32.46
N TYR A 377 -16.66 11.63 31.26
CA TYR A 377 -15.63 11.65 30.21
C TYR A 377 -15.25 13.07 29.80
N ALA A 378 -16.24 13.94 29.56
CA ALA A 378 -16.00 15.31 29.13
C ALA A 378 -15.13 16.09 30.14
N ASN A 379 -15.37 15.89 31.44
CA ASN A 379 -14.55 16.51 32.49
C ASN A 379 -13.12 15.98 32.51
N TYR A 380 -12.95 14.66 32.34
CA TYR A 380 -11.63 14.02 32.22
C TYR A 380 -10.84 14.57 31.03
N LEU A 381 -11.47 14.62 29.85
CA LEU A 381 -10.89 15.16 28.63
C LEU A 381 -10.47 16.63 28.80
N CYS A 382 -11.34 17.49 29.35
CA CYS A 382 -11.05 18.90 29.60
C CYS A 382 -9.84 19.07 30.52
N GLY A 383 -9.76 18.27 31.60
CA GLY A 383 -8.63 18.30 32.53
C GLY A 383 -7.31 17.93 31.85
N TYR A 384 -7.30 16.90 31.01
CA TYR A 384 -6.10 16.46 30.31
C TYR A 384 -5.65 17.48 29.26
N LEU A 385 -6.55 17.98 28.42
CA LEU A 385 -6.24 18.95 27.36
C LEU A 385 -5.65 20.25 27.92
N LYS A 386 -6.16 20.74 29.06
CA LYS A 386 -5.61 21.92 29.75
C LYS A 386 -4.21 21.68 30.35
N SER A 387 -3.80 20.44 30.52
CA SER A 387 -2.49 20.06 31.08
C SER A 387 -1.38 19.95 30.03
N VAL A 388 -1.71 20.12 28.74
CA VAL A 388 -0.74 20.14 27.64
C VAL A 388 0.06 21.45 27.74
N PRO A 389 1.39 21.39 27.94
CA PRO A 389 2.18 22.59 28.15
C PRO A 389 2.39 23.35 26.84
N LEU A 390 2.36 24.68 26.93
CA LEU A 390 2.79 25.56 25.86
C LEU A 390 4.29 25.81 25.96
N LEU A 391 5.01 25.51 24.89
CA LEU A 391 6.44 25.76 24.81
C LEU A 391 6.72 27.15 24.24
N THR A 392 7.54 27.93 24.95
CA THR A 392 8.21 29.12 24.39
C THR A 392 9.19 28.71 23.29
N GLU A 393 9.64 29.66 22.47
CA GLU A 393 10.61 29.37 21.41
C GLU A 393 11.91 28.73 21.94
N GLU A 394 12.38 29.18 23.11
CA GLU A 394 13.55 28.60 23.78
C GLU A 394 13.30 27.15 24.25
N GLN A 395 12.09 26.86 24.74
CA GLN A 395 11.69 25.52 25.17
C GLN A 395 11.47 24.56 24.00
N ARG A 396 11.04 25.06 22.82
CA ARG A 396 10.94 24.24 21.60
C ARG A 396 12.29 23.76 21.10
N ALA A 397 13.39 24.44 21.46
CA ALA A 397 14.74 23.99 21.14
C ALA A 397 15.22 22.82 22.03
N ASP A 398 14.55 22.57 23.17
CA ASP A 398 14.79 21.38 24.00
C ASP A 398 13.97 20.20 23.46
N PHE A 399 14.68 19.25 22.83
CA PHE A 399 14.07 18.06 22.24
C PHE A 399 13.24 17.25 23.23
N ASN A 400 13.63 17.17 24.52
CA ASN A 400 12.88 16.39 25.51
C ASN A 400 11.53 17.05 25.84
N GLN A 401 11.49 18.39 25.88
CA GLN A 401 10.25 19.12 26.12
C GLN A 401 9.32 19.06 24.92
N LEU A 402 9.89 19.14 23.71
CA LEU A 402 9.14 18.98 22.47
C LEU A 402 8.53 17.56 22.37
N GLU A 403 9.31 16.53 22.63
CA GLU A 403 8.86 15.13 22.65
C GLU A 403 7.72 14.92 23.66
N LEU A 404 7.86 15.44 24.88
CA LEU A 404 6.80 15.37 25.88
C LEU A 404 5.49 16.01 25.40
N VAL A 405 5.56 17.14 24.70
CA VAL A 405 4.37 17.79 24.12
C VAL A 405 3.78 16.96 23.00
N MET A 406 4.59 16.41 22.11
CA MET A 406 4.13 15.55 21.01
C MET A 406 3.40 14.31 21.55
N THR A 407 3.97 13.64 22.55
CA THR A 407 3.34 12.51 23.26
C THR A 407 2.00 12.92 23.88
N LYS A 408 1.94 14.09 24.56
CA LYS A 408 0.70 14.59 25.15
C LYS A 408 -0.34 14.97 24.09
N GLU A 409 0.07 15.53 22.96
CA GLU A 409 -0.80 15.82 21.83
C GLU A 409 -1.35 14.54 21.20
N PHE A 410 -0.51 13.51 21.02
CA PHE A 410 -0.95 12.21 20.53
C PHE A 410 -2.01 11.58 21.45
N ILE A 411 -1.75 11.55 22.76
CA ILE A 411 -2.71 11.04 23.74
C ILE A 411 -4.01 11.84 23.68
N SER A 412 -3.92 13.17 23.57
CA SER A 412 -5.06 14.05 23.42
C SER A 412 -5.90 13.70 22.19
N GLN A 413 -5.27 13.42 21.04
CA GLN A 413 -5.96 12.97 19.84
C GLN A 413 -6.72 11.67 20.08
N GLN A 414 -6.09 10.68 20.71
CA GLN A 414 -6.74 9.38 20.99
C GLN A 414 -7.94 9.53 21.94
N LEU A 415 -7.83 10.39 22.96
CA LEU A 415 -8.95 10.73 23.85
C LEU A 415 -10.07 11.47 23.11
N ILE A 416 -9.77 12.37 22.17
CA ILE A 416 -10.81 13.05 21.38
C ILE A 416 -11.52 12.04 20.46
N HIS A 417 -10.81 11.07 19.88
CA HIS A 417 -11.42 10.04 19.05
C HIS A 417 -12.43 9.17 19.82
N LEU A 418 -12.15 8.85 21.09
CA LEU A 418 -13.04 8.09 21.97
C LEU A 418 -14.41 8.73 22.19
N ILE A 419 -14.58 10.03 21.93
CA ILE A 419 -15.91 10.69 21.92
C ILE A 419 -16.88 9.97 20.98
N GLY A 420 -16.37 9.44 19.86
CA GLY A 420 -17.16 8.67 18.90
C GLY A 420 -17.72 7.37 19.47
N CYS A 421 -17.22 6.87 20.60
CA CYS A 421 -17.70 5.67 21.28
C CYS A 421 -18.69 5.97 22.41
N LEU A 422 -18.78 7.20 22.91
CA LEU A 422 -19.67 7.53 24.02
C LEU A 422 -21.15 7.37 23.65
N ASP A 423 -21.98 7.04 24.64
CA ASP A 423 -23.42 7.19 24.51
C ASP A 423 -23.79 8.68 24.63
N THR A 424 -24.12 9.28 23.49
CA THR A 424 -24.56 10.68 23.41
C THR A 424 -26.07 10.81 23.18
N ASN A 425 -26.83 9.74 23.39
CA ASN A 425 -28.30 9.79 23.38
C ASN A 425 -28.82 10.60 24.57
N GLU A 426 -28.12 10.57 25.69
CA GLU A 426 -28.41 11.41 26.85
C GLU A 426 -28.10 12.89 26.55
N GLU A 427 -29.14 13.74 26.61
CA GLU A 427 -29.01 15.16 26.26
C GLU A 427 -28.04 15.92 27.19
N GLY A 428 -28.03 15.59 28.49
CA GLY A 428 -27.15 16.21 29.49
C GLY A 428 -25.67 15.94 29.20
N GLY A 429 -25.31 14.67 29.05
CA GLY A 429 -23.96 14.24 28.68
C GLY A 429 -23.50 14.85 27.35
N ARG A 430 -24.33 14.78 26.31
CA ARG A 430 -24.03 15.38 24.99
C ARG A 430 -23.76 16.89 25.08
N LYS A 431 -24.60 17.64 25.82
CA LYS A 431 -24.38 19.08 26.04
C LYS A 431 -23.07 19.37 26.77
N ARG A 432 -22.69 18.53 27.74
CA ARG A 432 -21.42 18.69 28.46
C ARG A 432 -20.21 18.44 27.55
N VAL A 433 -20.24 17.41 26.72
CA VAL A 433 -19.19 17.15 25.72
C VAL A 433 -19.07 18.32 24.74
N LEU A 434 -20.19 18.81 24.20
CA LEU A 434 -20.21 19.98 23.31
C LEU A 434 -19.59 21.22 23.97
N ALA A 435 -19.95 21.51 25.22
CA ALA A 435 -19.40 22.64 25.96
C ALA A 435 -17.87 22.54 26.12
N VAL A 436 -17.34 21.34 26.42
CA VAL A 436 -15.89 21.12 26.51
C VAL A 436 -15.22 21.32 25.15
N LEU A 437 -15.78 20.79 24.06
CA LEU A 437 -15.21 20.98 22.72
C LEU A 437 -15.19 22.46 22.32
N GLN A 438 -16.26 23.21 22.60
CA GLN A 438 -16.32 24.66 22.37
C GLN A 438 -15.28 25.41 23.21
N GLU A 439 -15.17 25.10 24.50
CA GLU A 439 -14.19 25.69 25.41
C GLU A 439 -12.76 25.45 24.88
N MET A 440 -12.43 24.20 24.49
CA MET A 440 -11.11 23.87 23.96
C MET A 440 -10.83 24.58 22.63
N LEU A 441 -11.81 24.75 21.75
CA LEU A 441 -11.64 25.47 20.50
C LEU A 441 -11.50 26.99 20.69
N ALA A 442 -12.11 27.55 21.74
CA ALA A 442 -11.99 28.96 22.10
C ALA A 442 -10.67 29.31 22.81
N LEU A 443 -10.08 28.35 23.55
CA LEU A 443 -8.83 28.57 24.30
C LEU A 443 -7.64 28.84 23.36
N PRO A 444 -6.96 30.00 23.44
CA PRO A 444 -5.80 30.30 22.59
C PRO A 444 -4.67 29.29 22.72
N GLN A 445 -4.56 28.62 23.87
CA GLN A 445 -3.48 27.69 24.20
C GLN A 445 -3.62 26.31 23.53
N THR A 446 -4.76 26.00 22.92
CA THR A 446 -4.98 24.67 22.32
C THR A 446 -4.05 24.45 21.13
N PRO A 447 -3.30 23.34 21.09
CA PRO A 447 -2.41 23.03 19.98
C PRO A 447 -3.14 22.98 18.62
N SER A 448 -2.49 23.49 17.58
CA SER A 448 -3.05 23.56 16.23
C SER A 448 -3.36 22.18 15.64
N SER A 449 -2.60 21.16 16.03
CA SER A 449 -2.79 19.75 15.64
C SER A 449 -4.15 19.19 16.10
N LEU A 450 -4.73 19.70 17.19
CA LEU A 450 -6.00 19.23 17.74
C LEU A 450 -7.22 19.93 17.14
N VAL A 451 -7.05 21.12 16.53
CA VAL A 451 -8.16 21.99 16.10
C VAL A 451 -9.06 21.29 15.08
N SER A 452 -8.48 20.64 14.08
CA SER A 452 -9.24 19.91 13.06
C SER A 452 -10.08 18.81 13.69
N LEU A 453 -9.48 17.97 14.53
CA LEU A 453 -10.15 16.84 15.17
C LEU A 453 -11.23 17.27 16.19
N LEU A 454 -10.95 18.30 17.00
CA LEU A 454 -11.94 18.88 17.92
C LEU A 454 -13.15 19.42 17.16
N THR A 455 -12.91 20.11 16.05
CA THR A 455 -13.97 20.66 15.20
C THR A 455 -14.79 19.53 14.55
N GLU A 456 -14.12 18.49 14.04
CA GLU A 456 -14.78 17.31 13.47
C GLU A 456 -15.75 16.66 14.47
N LYS A 457 -15.30 16.45 15.72
CA LYS A 457 -16.14 15.87 16.77
C LYS A 457 -17.26 16.81 17.21
N LEU A 458 -17.02 18.11 17.27
CA LEU A 458 -18.04 19.10 17.57
C LEU A 458 -19.19 19.05 16.54
N ILE A 459 -18.85 19.08 15.25
CA ILE A 459 -19.82 19.07 14.15
C ILE A 459 -20.61 17.76 14.11
N THR A 460 -19.95 16.62 14.34
CA THR A 460 -20.59 15.30 14.35
C THR A 460 -21.69 15.20 15.40
N LEU A 461 -21.50 15.83 16.57
CA LEU A 461 -22.47 15.82 17.67
C LEU A 461 -23.65 16.77 17.48
N ILE A 462 -23.52 17.79 16.63
CA ILE A 462 -24.60 18.72 16.29
C ILE A 462 -25.33 18.17 15.07
N PRO A 463 -26.64 17.87 15.12
CA PRO A 463 -27.34 17.25 13.99
C PRO A 463 -27.74 18.24 12.88
N ASP A 464 -27.85 19.53 13.18
CA ASP A 464 -28.38 20.56 12.27
C ASP A 464 -27.27 21.43 11.65
N ASP A 465 -27.27 21.56 10.32
CA ASP A 465 -26.27 22.34 9.57
C ASP A 465 -26.28 23.82 9.93
N HIS A 466 -27.44 24.44 10.15
CA HIS A 466 -27.48 25.86 10.53
C HIS A 466 -26.87 26.10 11.90
N ARG A 467 -27.16 25.23 12.87
CA ARG A 467 -26.53 25.26 14.20
C ARG A 467 -25.03 24.98 14.15
N ARG A 468 -24.57 24.06 13.28
CA ARG A 468 -23.14 23.82 13.05
C ARG A 468 -22.45 25.10 12.58
N ILE A 469 -22.99 25.75 11.56
CA ILE A 469 -22.45 27.01 11.01
C ILE A 469 -22.41 28.09 12.09
N GLN A 470 -23.53 28.28 12.80
CA GLN A 470 -23.63 29.31 13.84
C GLN A 470 -22.60 29.07 14.96
N THR A 471 -22.54 27.85 15.49
CA THR A 471 -21.63 27.50 16.59
C THR A 471 -20.17 27.72 16.19
N VAL A 472 -19.77 27.27 15.00
CA VAL A 472 -18.38 27.45 14.53
C VAL A 472 -18.09 28.93 14.24
N ALA A 473 -19.05 29.68 13.69
CA ALA A 473 -18.88 31.12 13.47
C ALA A 473 -18.72 31.91 14.78
N GLU A 474 -19.47 31.55 15.82
CA GLU A 474 -19.36 32.11 17.17
C GLU A 474 -17.96 31.85 17.74
N ILE A 475 -17.46 30.60 17.69
CA ILE A 475 -16.11 30.26 18.16
C ILE A 475 -15.03 31.01 17.36
N ILE A 476 -15.16 31.10 16.03
CA ILE A 476 -14.24 31.86 15.18
C ILE A 476 -14.24 33.33 15.61
N SER A 477 -15.41 33.90 15.87
CA SER A 477 -15.55 35.28 16.37
C SER A 477 -14.84 35.45 17.71
N ASP A 478 -15.07 34.55 18.67
CA ASP A 478 -14.46 34.62 20.01
C ASP A 478 -12.92 34.52 19.96
N VAL A 479 -12.39 33.68 19.08
CA VAL A 479 -10.94 33.51 18.88
C VAL A 479 -10.30 34.70 18.19
N ARG A 480 -10.99 35.29 17.21
CA ARG A 480 -10.49 36.40 16.40
C ARG A 480 -10.67 37.76 17.08
N GLU A 481 -11.71 37.91 17.88
CA GLU A 481 -12.08 39.10 18.63
C GLU A 481 -12.16 38.77 20.14
N PRO A 482 -11.06 38.35 20.78
CA PRO A 482 -11.09 38.05 22.19
C PRO A 482 -11.45 39.31 22.97
N ILE A 483 -12.44 39.19 23.86
CA ILE A 483 -12.80 40.27 24.78
C ILE A 483 -11.63 40.43 25.77
N VAL A 484 -10.73 41.36 25.47
CA VAL A 484 -9.64 41.73 26.38
C VAL A 484 -10.14 42.84 27.28
N GLU A 485 -10.05 42.64 28.60
CA GLU A 485 -10.08 43.75 29.55
C GLU A 485 -8.84 44.62 29.28
N ALA A 486 -9.02 45.68 28.50
CA ALA A 486 -7.94 46.62 28.24
C ALA A 486 -7.59 47.34 29.55
N SER A 487 -6.53 46.91 30.22
CA SER A 487 -5.68 47.87 30.91
C SER A 487 -5.06 48.73 29.82
N LEU A 488 -5.71 49.84 29.48
CA LEU A 488 -5.05 50.89 28.69
C LEU A 488 -3.67 51.10 29.32
N PRO A 489 -2.57 51.06 28.55
CA PRO A 489 -1.39 51.77 29.01
C PRO A 489 -1.86 53.21 29.10
N VAL A 490 -2.17 53.67 30.31
CA VAL A 490 -2.28 55.10 30.61
C VAL A 490 -1.05 55.69 29.97
N GLU A 491 -1.22 56.58 28.99
CA GLU A 491 -0.13 57.22 28.26
C GLU A 491 0.97 57.56 29.28
N GLU A 492 2.06 56.78 29.32
CA GLU A 492 3.10 56.93 30.34
C GLU A 492 3.61 58.37 30.36
N ASN A 493 3.55 59.04 29.20
CA ASN A 493 3.86 60.46 29.03
C ASN A 493 2.91 61.41 29.77
N MET A 494 1.60 61.18 29.79
CA MET A 494 0.64 62.04 30.50
C MET A 494 0.70 61.82 32.01
N SER A 495 0.80 60.56 32.46
CA SER A 495 0.99 60.25 33.89
C SER A 495 2.32 60.81 34.41
N ARG A 496 3.40 60.69 33.62
CA ARG A 496 4.72 61.23 33.95
C ARG A 496 4.72 62.77 33.95
N GLN A 497 4.03 63.44 33.02
CA GLN A 497 3.87 64.90 33.05
C GLN A 497 3.12 65.36 34.30
N GLN A 498 2.02 64.70 34.66
CA GLN A 498 1.25 65.02 35.87
C GLN A 498 2.03 64.75 37.16
N GLN A 499 2.86 63.69 37.21
CA GLN A 499 3.77 63.43 38.33
C GLN A 499 4.88 64.48 38.45
N VAL A 500 5.44 64.95 37.32
CA VAL A 500 6.44 66.03 37.30
C VAL A 500 5.84 67.34 37.81
N GLN A 501 4.63 67.71 37.35
CA GLN A 501 3.92 68.89 37.84
C GLN A 501 3.62 68.80 39.34
N LEU A 502 3.18 67.63 39.82
CA LEU A 502 2.95 67.41 41.25
C LEU A 502 4.24 67.54 42.08
N ALA A 503 5.37 67.06 41.57
CA ALA A 503 6.67 67.20 42.21
C ALA A 503 7.13 68.67 42.25
N GLU A 504 6.97 69.41 41.15
CA GLU A 504 7.32 70.84 41.07
C GLU A 504 6.53 71.68 42.08
N VAL A 505 5.22 71.46 42.18
CA VAL A 505 4.37 72.18 43.15
C VAL A 505 4.75 71.83 44.59
N LYS A 506 5.11 70.57 44.88
CA LYS A 506 5.60 70.17 46.22
C LYS A 506 6.92 70.86 46.60
N VAL A 507 7.84 71.01 45.65
CA VAL A 507 9.11 71.72 45.87
C VAL A 507 8.84 73.20 46.18
N ARG A 508 7.97 73.86 45.40
CA ARG A 508 7.60 75.26 45.66
C ARG A 508 6.94 75.48 47.01
N ILE A 509 6.10 74.54 47.47
CA ILE A 509 5.52 74.58 48.83
C ILE A 509 6.62 74.50 49.90
N LEU A 510 7.64 73.67 49.69
CA LEU A 510 8.76 73.50 50.61
C LEU A 510 9.62 74.77 50.67
N GLU A 511 9.94 75.37 49.52
CA GLU A 511 10.66 76.65 49.41
C GLU A 511 9.87 77.80 50.06
N ALA A 512 8.55 77.84 49.83
CA ALA A 512 7.66 78.81 50.45
C ALA A 512 7.57 78.62 51.98
N LYS A 513 7.56 77.38 52.47
CA LYS A 513 7.59 77.08 53.91
C LYS A 513 8.93 77.47 54.56
N GLN A 514 10.04 77.24 53.86
CA GLN A 514 11.36 77.67 54.34
C GLN A 514 11.45 79.20 54.40
N THR A 515 11.00 79.89 53.36
CA THR A 515 10.99 81.36 53.35
C THR A 515 10.02 81.96 54.38
N LEU A 516 8.91 81.27 54.68
CA LEU A 516 8.05 81.63 55.80
C LEU A 516 8.79 81.51 57.14
N GLU A 517 9.51 80.42 57.35
CA GLU A 517 10.31 80.19 58.55
C GLU A 517 11.41 81.25 58.69
N ASP A 518 12.11 81.59 57.61
CA ASP A 518 13.11 82.65 57.57
C ASP A 518 12.49 84.02 57.89
N CYS A 519 11.30 84.34 57.35
CA CYS A 519 10.56 85.57 57.64
C CYS A 519 10.08 85.65 59.10
N ILE A 520 9.65 84.52 59.70
CA ILE A 520 9.27 84.44 61.12
C ILE A 520 10.50 84.67 62.00
N THR A 521 11.65 84.09 61.63
CA THR A 521 12.92 84.24 62.35
C THR A 521 13.43 85.68 62.30
N ALA A 522 13.19 86.38 61.18
CA ALA A 522 13.53 87.79 60.97
C ALA A 522 12.51 88.80 61.55
N GLN A 523 11.42 88.34 62.18
CA GLN A 523 10.31 89.16 62.69
C GLN A 523 9.61 90.04 61.62
N ASP A 524 9.67 89.65 60.34
CA ASP A 524 8.97 90.33 59.25
C ASP A 524 7.58 89.69 59.05
N PHE A 525 6.64 90.09 59.91
CA PHE A 525 5.29 89.53 59.94
C PHE A 525 4.43 89.93 58.73
N SER A 526 4.77 91.05 58.06
CA SER A 526 4.14 91.48 56.81
C SER A 526 4.44 90.51 55.67
N ARG A 527 5.72 90.21 55.41
CA ARG A 527 6.09 89.22 54.39
C ARG A 527 5.70 87.80 54.78
N ALA A 528 5.71 87.46 56.06
CA ALA A 528 5.23 86.16 56.52
C ALA A 528 3.74 85.92 56.20
N ALA A 529 2.90 86.96 56.24
CA ALA A 529 1.49 86.84 55.87
C ALA A 529 1.33 86.59 54.35
N GLU A 530 2.05 87.33 53.51
CA GLU A 530 2.01 87.14 52.05
C GLU A 530 2.52 85.75 51.61
N VAL A 531 3.61 85.27 52.23
CA VAL A 531 4.14 83.93 51.96
C VAL A 531 3.18 82.84 52.44
N LYS A 532 2.46 83.06 53.56
CA LYS A 532 1.43 82.15 54.05
C LYS A 532 0.25 82.04 53.09
N ASP A 533 -0.20 83.15 52.52
CA ASP A 533 -1.27 83.14 51.51
C ASP A 533 -0.80 82.38 50.25
N SER A 534 0.43 82.61 49.80
CA SER A 534 1.02 81.87 48.68
C SER A 534 1.13 80.35 48.95
N ILE A 535 1.47 79.93 50.17
CA ILE A 535 1.45 78.51 50.56
C ILE A 535 0.04 77.93 50.43
N THR A 536 -1.00 78.66 50.87
CA THR A 536 -2.38 78.18 50.75
C THR A 536 -2.83 78.02 49.30
N GLU A 537 -2.43 78.93 48.40
CA GLU A 537 -2.69 78.81 46.96
C GLU A 537 -1.99 77.61 46.34
N LEU A 538 -0.72 77.38 46.67
CA LEU A 538 0.05 76.23 46.20
C LEU A 538 -0.51 74.91 46.73
N GLU A 539 -0.98 74.87 47.99
CA GLU A 539 -1.64 73.70 48.57
C GLU A 539 -2.99 73.40 47.90
N ASN A 540 -3.75 74.44 47.54
CA ASN A 540 -4.99 74.29 46.76
C ASN A 540 -4.69 73.75 45.35
N HIS A 541 -3.66 74.27 44.67
CA HIS A 541 -3.25 73.80 43.35
C HIS A 541 -2.76 72.34 43.38
N ARG A 542 -2.00 71.96 44.40
CA ARG A 542 -1.60 70.56 44.65
C ARG A 542 -2.82 69.66 44.79
N ASN A 543 -3.83 70.09 45.54
CA ASN A 543 -5.04 69.30 45.76
C ASN A 543 -5.86 69.16 44.47
N SER A 544 -5.93 70.20 43.63
CA SER A 544 -6.55 70.11 42.30
C SER A 544 -5.85 69.08 41.40
N ILE A 545 -4.52 69.08 41.33
CA ILE A 545 -3.74 68.10 40.54
C ILE A 545 -3.97 66.67 41.08
N ILE A 546 -4.00 66.47 42.40
CA ILE A 546 -4.30 65.17 43.01
C ILE A 546 -5.72 64.72 42.66
N GLN A 547 -6.68 65.65 42.61
CA GLN A 547 -8.07 65.36 42.27
C GLN A 547 -8.23 65.04 40.77
N GLU A 548 -7.48 65.69 39.89
CA GLU A 548 -7.39 65.35 38.47
C GLU A 548 -6.74 63.97 38.23
N ILE A 549 -5.68 63.64 38.97
CA ILE A 549 -5.06 62.30 38.95
C ILE A 549 -6.06 61.24 39.47
N ALA A 550 -6.81 61.54 40.53
CA ALA A 550 -7.82 60.62 41.06
C ALA A 550 -9.01 60.45 40.09
N ALA A 551 -9.39 61.50 39.37
CA ALA A 551 -10.45 61.46 38.37
C ALA A 551 -10.03 60.72 37.08
N SER A 552 -8.77 60.85 36.65
CA SER A 552 -8.22 60.10 35.50
C SER A 552 -7.98 58.62 35.81
N SER A 553 -7.94 58.25 37.10
CA SER A 553 -7.76 56.87 37.58
C SER A 553 -9.06 56.08 37.74
N GLN A 554 -10.23 56.68 37.43
CA GLN A 554 -11.48 55.92 37.41
C GLN A 554 -11.54 55.03 36.15
N PRO A 555 -11.83 53.73 36.29
CA PRO A 555 -11.95 52.83 35.14
C PRO A 555 -13.18 53.23 34.34
N THR A 556 -12.99 53.96 33.24
CA THR A 556 -14.00 53.99 32.18
C THR A 556 -14.02 52.60 31.56
N HIS A 557 -15.04 51.80 31.89
CA HIS A 557 -15.34 50.53 31.23
C HIS A 557 -15.56 50.80 29.73
N LYS A 558 -14.51 50.63 28.94
CA LYS A 558 -14.58 50.53 27.49
C LYS A 558 -13.98 49.18 27.12
N GLU A 559 -14.87 48.23 26.87
CA GLU A 559 -14.52 47.00 26.17
C GLU A 559 -13.92 47.40 24.81
N SER A 560 -12.67 47.05 24.56
CA SER A 560 -12.06 47.22 23.24
C SER A 560 -11.72 45.84 22.68
N SER A 561 -12.52 45.39 21.71
CA SER A 561 -12.19 44.25 20.87
C SER A 561 -11.09 44.67 19.90
N THR A 562 -9.92 44.04 19.97
CA THR A 562 -8.88 44.16 18.94
C THR A 562 -8.89 42.90 18.09
N GLU A 563 -9.23 43.06 16.82
CA GLU A 563 -9.25 41.98 15.84
C GLU A 563 -7.85 41.40 15.64
N LYS A 564 -7.66 40.13 15.99
CA LYS A 564 -6.41 39.39 15.79
C LYS A 564 -6.31 38.87 14.36
N ASN A 565 -5.31 39.35 13.65
CA ASN A 565 -5.01 38.96 12.27
C ASN A 565 -3.63 38.30 12.13
N ASP A 566 -3.09 37.74 13.23
CA ASP A 566 -1.83 37.01 13.18
C ASP A 566 -1.99 35.64 12.46
N PRO A 567 -0.94 35.11 11.81
CA PRO A 567 -1.03 33.91 11.00
C PRO A 567 -1.50 32.66 11.76
N GLU A 568 -1.16 32.52 13.04
CA GLU A 568 -1.51 31.35 13.85
C GLU A 568 -3.00 31.34 14.18
N THR A 569 -3.54 32.48 14.61
CA THR A 569 -4.98 32.68 14.84
C THR A 569 -5.77 32.50 13.54
N LEU A 570 -5.33 33.08 12.42
CA LEU A 570 -6.00 32.93 11.12
C LEU A 570 -6.00 31.47 10.65
N LEU A 571 -4.87 30.77 10.78
CA LEU A 571 -4.77 29.36 10.40
C LEU A 571 -5.74 28.51 11.24
N ARG A 572 -5.85 28.77 12.54
CA ARG A 572 -6.80 28.09 13.43
C ARG A 572 -8.24 28.33 12.99
N CYS A 573 -8.64 29.58 12.76
CA CYS A 573 -9.98 29.94 12.29
C CYS A 573 -10.32 29.30 10.94
N LEU A 574 -9.38 29.32 9.99
CA LEU A 574 -9.53 28.68 8.69
C LEU A 574 -9.62 27.16 8.81
N THR A 575 -8.88 26.54 9.73
CA THR A 575 -8.95 25.09 9.97
C THR A 575 -10.33 24.69 10.47
N MET A 576 -10.90 25.46 11.42
CA MET A 576 -12.27 25.25 11.88
C MET A 576 -13.29 25.43 10.74
N CYS A 577 -13.11 26.46 9.92
CA CYS A 577 -13.96 26.73 8.76
C CYS A 577 -13.86 25.61 7.70
N ALA A 578 -12.66 25.09 7.45
CA ALA A 578 -12.44 23.99 6.51
C ALA A 578 -13.18 22.73 6.94
N GLU A 579 -13.07 22.34 8.22
CA GLU A 579 -13.77 21.15 8.73
C GLU A 579 -15.29 21.32 8.72
N LEU A 580 -15.80 22.52 9.04
CA LEU A 580 -17.21 22.84 8.86
C LEU A 580 -17.65 22.60 7.41
N LEU A 581 -16.99 23.24 6.45
CA LEU A 581 -17.38 23.20 5.04
C LEU A 581 -17.30 21.79 4.45
N LYS A 582 -16.31 20.98 4.83
CA LYS A 582 -16.16 19.58 4.35
C LYS A 582 -17.32 18.68 4.77
N GLN A 583 -17.93 18.92 5.92
CA GLN A 583 -19.01 18.08 6.47
C GLN A 583 -20.41 18.60 6.14
N MET A 584 -20.52 19.84 5.68
CA MET A 584 -21.81 20.41 5.28
C MET A 584 -22.39 19.66 4.07
N ASN A 585 -23.71 19.48 4.07
CA ASN A 585 -24.36 18.89 2.89
C ASN A 585 -24.25 19.86 1.71
N ILE A 586 -23.82 19.37 0.54
CA ILE A 586 -23.73 20.16 -0.70
C ILE A 586 -25.07 20.83 -1.07
N LYS A 587 -26.20 20.22 -0.68
CA LYS A 587 -27.55 20.79 -0.89
C LYS A 587 -27.88 21.98 0.01
N THR A 588 -27.14 22.17 1.09
CA THR A 588 -27.33 23.28 2.03
C THR A 588 -26.91 24.56 1.34
N LYS A 589 -27.86 25.48 1.16
CA LYS A 589 -27.60 26.79 0.54
C LYS A 589 -26.71 27.63 1.44
N ILE A 590 -25.86 28.43 0.80
CA ILE A 590 -25.00 29.39 1.50
C ILE A 590 -25.88 30.45 2.18
N GLY A 591 -25.89 30.43 3.51
CA GLY A 591 -26.59 31.40 4.33
C GLY A 591 -25.77 32.69 4.53
N PRO A 592 -26.37 33.70 5.17
CA PRO A 592 -25.70 34.97 5.46
C PRO A 592 -24.44 34.79 6.33
N THR A 593 -24.47 33.87 7.30
CA THR A 593 -23.32 33.59 8.17
C THR A 593 -22.13 33.01 7.38
N THR A 594 -22.38 32.05 6.49
CA THR A 594 -21.32 31.49 5.62
C THR A 594 -20.79 32.54 4.64
N SER A 595 -21.67 33.39 4.11
CA SER A 595 -21.25 34.51 3.25
C SER A 595 -20.40 35.53 4.02
N ALA A 596 -20.72 35.81 5.28
CA ALA A 596 -19.93 36.65 6.16
C ALA A 596 -18.55 36.03 6.44
N LEU A 597 -18.47 34.73 6.77
CA LEU A 597 -17.19 34.03 6.93
C LEU A 597 -16.35 34.06 5.65
N MET A 598 -16.99 33.94 4.48
CA MET A 598 -16.30 34.01 3.20
C MET A 598 -15.68 35.39 2.96
N SER A 599 -16.40 36.47 3.24
CA SER A 599 -15.94 37.84 3.00
C SER A 599 -14.97 38.35 4.08
N SER A 600 -15.15 37.96 5.34
CA SER A 600 -14.33 38.44 6.46
C SER A 600 -13.08 37.61 6.73
N LEU A 601 -13.12 36.29 6.46
CA LEU A 601 -12.04 35.37 6.79
C LEU A 601 -11.39 34.74 5.55
N ILE A 602 -12.18 34.08 4.68
CA ILE A 602 -11.64 33.27 3.59
C ILE A 602 -10.96 34.13 2.52
N LEU A 603 -11.68 35.08 1.93
CA LEU A 603 -11.16 35.89 0.81
C LEU A 603 -9.93 36.74 1.19
N PRO A 604 -9.90 37.44 2.35
CA PRO A 604 -8.71 38.18 2.77
C PRO A 604 -7.49 37.27 2.99
N SER A 605 -7.72 36.04 3.45
CA SER A 605 -6.64 35.09 3.76
C SER A 605 -5.95 34.51 2.52
N ILE A 606 -6.57 34.59 1.33
CA ILE A 606 -5.96 34.15 0.07
C ILE A 606 -4.76 35.04 -0.32
N ALA A 607 -4.79 36.32 0.06
CA ALA A 607 -3.72 37.27 -0.19
C ALA A 607 -2.70 37.36 0.96
N ASN A 608 -2.78 36.48 1.96
CA ASN A 608 -1.90 36.53 3.13
C ASN A 608 -0.44 36.20 2.78
N ALA A 609 0.52 36.83 3.44
CA ALA A 609 1.94 36.56 3.20
C ALA A 609 2.35 35.12 3.56
N HIS A 610 1.67 34.48 4.52
CA HIS A 610 2.02 33.16 5.01
C HIS A 610 1.40 32.03 4.16
N PRO A 611 2.20 31.13 3.55
CA PRO A 611 1.69 30.09 2.62
C PRO A 611 0.69 29.12 3.26
N ALA A 612 0.87 28.77 4.55
CA ALA A 612 -0.04 27.85 5.24
C ALA A 612 -1.46 28.44 5.40
N VAL A 613 -1.55 29.75 5.62
CA VAL A 613 -2.83 30.49 5.71
C VAL A 613 -3.49 30.51 4.34
N ARG A 614 -2.73 30.88 3.29
CA ARG A 614 -3.24 30.86 1.90
C ARG A 614 -3.73 29.48 1.48
N ASN A 615 -2.98 28.43 1.76
CA ASN A 615 -3.37 27.06 1.42
C ASN A 615 -4.72 26.68 2.03
N THR A 616 -4.89 26.91 3.34
CA THR A 616 -6.14 26.57 4.05
C THR A 616 -7.29 27.46 3.58
N ALA A 617 -7.03 28.73 3.25
CA ALA A 617 -8.02 29.62 2.64
C ALA A 617 -8.47 29.14 1.26
N VAL A 618 -7.56 28.65 0.42
CA VAL A 618 -7.90 28.06 -0.88
C VAL A 618 -8.73 26.79 -0.73
N VAL A 619 -8.40 25.93 0.24
CA VAL A 619 -9.23 24.76 0.59
C VAL A 619 -10.64 25.21 1.01
N CYS A 620 -10.75 26.20 1.92
CA CYS A 620 -12.04 26.73 2.35
C CYS A 620 -12.83 27.33 1.18
N LEU A 621 -12.18 28.14 0.33
CA LEU A 621 -12.82 28.73 -0.84
C LEU A 621 -13.34 27.62 -1.77
N GLY A 622 -12.48 26.67 -2.13
CA GLY A 622 -12.79 25.55 -3.00
C GLY A 622 -13.96 24.72 -2.50
N THR A 623 -14.01 24.41 -1.21
CA THR A 623 -15.13 23.67 -0.61
C THR A 623 -16.40 24.52 -0.52
N CYS A 624 -16.30 25.80 -0.14
CA CYS A 624 -17.45 26.70 -0.01
C CYS A 624 -18.19 26.87 -1.33
N ILE A 625 -17.47 27.06 -2.44
CA ILE A 625 -18.10 27.30 -3.75
C ILE A 625 -18.73 26.04 -4.38
N LEU A 626 -18.47 24.83 -3.85
CA LEU A 626 -19.19 23.61 -4.28
C LEU A 626 -20.69 23.69 -3.98
N HIS A 627 -21.10 24.53 -3.03
CA HIS A 627 -22.51 24.71 -2.65
C HIS A 627 -23.29 25.63 -3.61
N SER A 628 -22.62 26.35 -4.52
CA SER A 628 -23.30 27.31 -5.41
C SER A 628 -22.58 27.49 -6.75
N ALA A 629 -23.25 27.09 -7.83
CA ALA A 629 -22.75 27.29 -9.20
C ALA A 629 -22.46 28.77 -9.53
N GLU A 630 -23.25 29.71 -9.01
CA GLU A 630 -23.02 31.15 -9.22
C GLU A 630 -21.69 31.61 -8.61
N LEU A 631 -21.43 31.31 -7.34
CA LEU A 631 -20.15 31.61 -6.68
C LEU A 631 -18.97 30.86 -7.32
N ALA A 632 -19.17 29.61 -7.73
CA ALA A 632 -18.15 28.86 -8.46
C ALA A 632 -17.73 29.59 -9.74
N LYS A 633 -18.70 30.13 -10.49
CA LYS A 633 -18.44 30.95 -11.68
C LYS A 633 -17.69 32.24 -11.34
N THR A 634 -18.08 32.93 -10.27
CA THR A 634 -17.42 34.16 -9.82
C THR A 634 -15.96 33.93 -9.41
N HIS A 635 -15.65 32.83 -8.73
CA HIS A 635 -14.32 32.58 -8.16
C HIS A 635 -13.45 31.60 -8.99
N MET A 636 -13.95 31.05 -10.09
CA MET A 636 -13.18 30.14 -10.97
C MET A 636 -11.87 30.78 -11.47
N VAL A 637 -11.93 32.03 -11.93
CA VAL A 637 -10.75 32.74 -12.45
C VAL A 637 -9.68 32.91 -11.36
N LEU A 638 -10.09 33.19 -10.13
CA LEU A 638 -9.19 33.30 -8.99
C LEU A 638 -8.48 31.97 -8.72
N LEU A 639 -9.22 30.85 -8.71
CA LEU A 639 -8.62 29.53 -8.54
C LEU A 639 -7.63 29.18 -9.67
N LEU A 640 -7.94 29.55 -10.92
CA LEU A 640 -7.04 29.34 -12.05
C LEU A 640 -5.74 30.13 -11.91
N GLN A 641 -5.82 31.38 -11.47
CA GLN A 641 -4.63 32.21 -11.20
C GLN A 641 -3.77 31.60 -10.08
N ILE A 642 -4.39 31.15 -8.99
CA ILE A 642 -3.69 30.51 -7.88
C ILE A 642 -3.03 29.21 -8.34
N ALA A 643 -3.72 28.39 -9.14
CA ALA A 643 -3.18 27.14 -9.68
C ALA A 643 -1.95 27.36 -10.58
N GLN A 644 -1.83 28.52 -11.24
CA GLN A 644 -0.72 28.85 -12.13
C GLN A 644 0.46 29.53 -11.40
N LEU A 645 0.19 30.45 -10.47
CA LEU A 645 1.18 31.42 -9.99
C LEU A 645 1.71 31.15 -8.58
N ASP A 646 0.99 30.39 -7.76
CA ASP A 646 1.31 30.25 -6.32
C ASP A 646 2.38 29.18 -6.02
N GLU A 647 2.67 28.92 -4.76
CA GLU A 647 3.54 27.82 -4.34
C GLU A 647 2.91 26.46 -4.61
N ILE A 648 3.76 25.45 -4.82
CA ILE A 648 3.36 24.10 -5.28
C ILE A 648 2.20 23.51 -4.47
N LYS A 649 2.26 23.56 -3.13
CA LYS A 649 1.20 23.01 -2.26
C LYS A 649 -0.15 23.72 -2.46
N ILE A 650 -0.12 25.04 -2.63
CA ILE A 650 -1.32 25.86 -2.83
C ILE A 650 -1.88 25.63 -4.24
N ARG A 651 -1.00 25.51 -5.25
CA ARG A 651 -1.36 25.16 -6.62
C ARG A 651 -2.10 23.82 -6.69
N ILE A 652 -1.63 22.81 -5.95
CA ILE A 652 -2.29 21.51 -5.84
C ILE A 652 -3.69 21.65 -5.20
N SER A 653 -3.82 22.41 -4.11
CA SER A 653 -5.12 22.66 -3.48
C SER A 653 -6.10 23.38 -4.42
N ALA A 654 -5.64 24.36 -5.18
CA ALA A 654 -6.44 25.06 -6.18
C ALA A 654 -6.83 24.14 -7.35
N LEU A 655 -5.89 23.31 -7.84
CA LEU A 655 -6.15 22.32 -8.88
C LEU A 655 -7.21 21.31 -8.46
N ARG A 656 -7.13 20.79 -7.23
CA ARG A 656 -8.16 19.90 -6.67
C ARG A 656 -9.54 20.57 -6.64
N ALA A 657 -9.61 21.81 -6.17
CA ALA A 657 -10.85 22.58 -6.16
C ALA A 657 -11.42 22.77 -7.57
N ILE A 658 -10.58 23.09 -8.57
CA ILE A 658 -11.01 23.22 -9.97
C ILE A 658 -11.55 21.89 -10.50
N ILE A 659 -10.86 20.77 -10.26
CA ILE A 659 -11.29 19.45 -10.69
C ILE A 659 -12.63 19.09 -10.04
N ASP A 660 -12.79 19.31 -8.74
CA ASP A 660 -14.04 19.02 -8.01
C ASP A 660 -15.22 19.85 -8.56
N LEU A 661 -15.00 21.12 -8.87
CA LEU A 661 -15.98 21.98 -9.54
C LEU A 661 -16.39 21.43 -10.91
N LEU A 662 -15.43 21.00 -11.72
CA LEU A 662 -15.68 20.45 -13.05
C LEU A 662 -16.36 19.07 -12.98
N LEU A 663 -16.07 18.26 -11.96
CA LEU A 663 -16.77 16.99 -11.72
C LEU A 663 -18.24 17.23 -11.35
N LEU A 664 -18.50 18.22 -10.49
CA LEU A 664 -19.84 18.54 -10.00
C LEU A 664 -20.70 19.26 -11.07
N PHE A 665 -20.21 20.39 -11.59
CA PHE A 665 -20.98 21.29 -12.47
C PHE A 665 -20.68 21.11 -13.96
N GLY A 666 -19.59 20.43 -14.32
CA GLY A 666 -19.14 20.32 -15.71
C GLY A 666 -18.61 21.62 -16.29
N PHE A 667 -18.17 21.57 -17.55
CA PHE A 667 -17.69 22.75 -18.29
C PHE A 667 -18.80 23.76 -18.62
N GLN A 668 -20.08 23.40 -18.43
CA GLN A 668 -21.23 24.30 -18.58
C GLN A 668 -21.17 25.49 -17.61
N LEU A 669 -20.47 25.34 -16.47
CA LEU A 669 -20.19 26.43 -15.53
C LEU A 669 -19.54 27.65 -16.21
N LEU A 670 -18.79 27.40 -17.29
CA LEU A 670 -18.03 28.40 -18.03
C LEU A 670 -18.86 29.06 -19.15
N SER A 671 -20.08 28.58 -19.41
CA SER A 671 -20.96 29.15 -20.43
C SER A 671 -21.76 30.33 -19.88
N ASP A 672 -21.78 31.46 -20.59
CA ASP A 672 -22.68 32.58 -20.33
C ASP A 672 -24.04 32.33 -21.00
N ARG A 673 -24.99 31.73 -20.29
CA ARG A 673 -26.41 31.87 -20.62
C ARG A 673 -27.03 32.88 -19.69
N THR A 674 -27.04 34.14 -20.10
CA THR A 674 -27.94 35.15 -19.54
C THR A 674 -29.38 34.69 -19.76
N ALA A 675 -30.11 34.53 -18.66
CA ALA A 675 -31.51 34.18 -18.67
C ALA A 675 -32.35 35.27 -19.37
N SER A 676 -32.76 35.01 -20.62
CA SER A 676 -33.89 35.72 -21.22
C SER A 676 -35.16 34.92 -20.95
N GLN A 677 -36.01 35.49 -20.10
CA GLN A 677 -37.37 35.05 -19.82
C GLN A 677 -38.23 35.07 -21.09
N THR A 678 -39.01 34.02 -21.36
CA THR A 678 -40.36 34.14 -21.94
C THR A 678 -41.21 32.87 -21.76
N ALA A 679 -42.27 33.03 -20.96
CA ALA A 679 -43.64 32.44 -20.99
C ALA A 679 -43.89 30.91 -21.16
N PRO A 680 -44.92 30.36 -20.46
CA PRO A 680 -45.33 28.96 -20.57
C PRO A 680 -46.16 28.66 -21.85
N PRO A 681 -46.28 27.37 -22.26
CA PRO A 681 -46.78 26.99 -23.57
C PRO A 681 -48.32 26.86 -23.60
N THR A 682 -48.93 27.33 -24.70
CA THR A 682 -50.33 27.00 -25.02
C THR A 682 -50.42 26.35 -26.40
N GLN A 683 -50.70 25.03 -26.37
CA GLN A 683 -51.47 24.17 -27.26
C GLN A 683 -51.52 24.42 -28.80
N SER A 684 -51.06 23.37 -29.51
CA SER A 684 -51.78 22.56 -30.54
C SER A 684 -51.59 22.81 -32.06
N GLN A 685 -51.60 21.65 -32.78
CA GLN A 685 -51.74 21.36 -34.23
C GLN A 685 -50.44 21.31 -35.05
N GLU A 686 -49.90 20.12 -35.38
CA GLU A 686 -50.24 19.11 -36.43
C GLU A 686 -49.49 19.32 -37.77
N ARG A 687 -48.62 18.32 -38.09
CA ARG A 687 -48.20 17.78 -39.41
C ARG A 687 -47.54 18.70 -40.46
N GLN A 688 -46.30 18.40 -40.88
CA GLN A 688 -45.93 17.62 -42.10
C GLN A 688 -44.42 17.77 -42.44
N GLU A 689 -43.90 16.74 -43.13
CA GLU A 689 -42.52 16.54 -43.61
C GLU A 689 -42.09 17.56 -44.69
N GLU A 690 -40.80 17.93 -44.74
CA GLU A 690 -39.88 17.80 -45.90
C GLU A 690 -38.57 18.60 -45.75
N ASP A 691 -37.57 18.15 -46.51
CA ASP A 691 -36.12 18.38 -46.52
C ASP A 691 -35.57 19.82 -46.65
N ALA A 692 -34.30 19.94 -46.23
CA ALA A 692 -33.21 20.82 -46.70
C ALA A 692 -32.62 21.84 -45.67
N PRO A 693 -31.31 22.13 -45.75
CA PRO A 693 -30.43 22.23 -44.60
C PRO A 693 -30.40 23.64 -44.00
N SER A 694 -30.65 23.74 -42.70
CA SER A 694 -30.31 24.96 -41.94
C SER A 694 -28.81 24.91 -41.62
N THR A 695 -28.05 25.73 -42.34
CA THR A 695 -26.77 26.28 -41.89
C THR A 695 -26.88 26.69 -40.43
N GLU A 696 -26.29 25.89 -39.53
CA GLU A 696 -26.03 26.30 -38.17
C GLU A 696 -25.00 27.43 -38.22
N GLU A 697 -25.50 28.66 -38.14
CA GLU A 697 -24.70 29.82 -37.78
C GLU A 697 -24.06 29.54 -36.43
N LYS A 698 -22.74 29.28 -36.47
CA LYS A 698 -21.85 29.34 -35.31
C LYS A 698 -22.04 30.69 -34.62
N GLY A 699 -22.77 30.70 -33.52
CA GLY A 699 -22.72 31.79 -32.56
C GLY A 699 -21.36 31.79 -31.87
N ASP A 700 -20.58 32.83 -32.13
CA ASP A 700 -19.22 33.07 -31.61
C ASP A 700 -19.19 33.22 -30.07
N VAL A 701 -18.33 32.40 -29.43
CA VAL A 701 -17.68 32.45 -28.09
C VAL A 701 -18.54 32.19 -26.84
N PRO A 702 -18.30 31.05 -26.12
CA PRO A 702 -17.35 30.98 -24.99
C PRO A 702 -16.48 29.70 -24.96
N GLU A 703 -15.81 29.35 -26.07
CA GLU A 703 -14.87 28.22 -26.15
C GLU A 703 -13.51 28.50 -25.46
N ASP A 704 -13.13 29.78 -25.30
CA ASP A 704 -11.77 30.18 -24.87
C ASP A 704 -11.40 29.77 -23.43
N THR A 705 -12.33 29.84 -22.47
CA THR A 705 -12.01 29.53 -21.06
C THR A 705 -11.87 28.03 -20.83
N ALA A 706 -12.76 27.22 -21.43
CA ALA A 706 -12.66 25.76 -21.38
C ALA A 706 -11.36 25.28 -22.06
N GLN A 707 -11.03 25.87 -23.21
CA GLN A 707 -9.79 25.57 -23.91
C GLN A 707 -8.55 25.99 -23.10
N SER A 708 -8.58 27.15 -22.44
CA SER A 708 -7.51 27.61 -21.55
C SER A 708 -7.28 26.65 -20.37
N ILE A 709 -8.34 26.13 -19.76
CA ILE A 709 -8.24 25.12 -18.69
C ILE A 709 -7.60 23.84 -19.22
N LEU A 710 -8.05 23.35 -20.39
CA LEU A 710 -7.46 22.15 -21.00
C LEU A 710 -5.99 22.34 -21.36
N VAL A 711 -5.60 23.53 -21.81
CA VAL A 711 -4.19 23.89 -22.07
C VAL A 711 -3.40 23.89 -20.76
N MET A 712 -3.91 24.52 -19.70
CA MET A 712 -3.26 24.52 -18.38
C MET A 712 -3.08 23.11 -17.81
N LEU A 713 -4.13 22.27 -17.85
CA LEU A 713 -4.04 20.87 -17.42
C LEU A 713 -3.04 20.09 -18.29
N SER A 714 -3.00 20.37 -19.59
CA SER A 714 -2.02 19.78 -20.50
C SER A 714 -0.59 20.17 -20.11
N GLU A 715 -0.32 21.43 -19.77
CA GLU A 715 0.99 21.90 -19.30
C GLU A 715 1.39 21.25 -17.97
N PHE A 716 0.44 21.04 -17.05
CA PHE A 716 0.74 20.43 -15.75
C PHE A 716 1.08 18.95 -15.84
N LEU A 717 0.62 18.24 -16.87
CA LEU A 717 1.08 16.86 -17.14
C LEU A 717 2.58 16.79 -17.48
N ASP A 718 3.16 17.88 -18.01
CA ASP A 718 4.59 17.98 -18.35
C ASP A 718 5.40 18.65 -17.22
N SER A 719 4.80 18.91 -16.05
CA SER A 719 5.50 19.54 -14.93
C SER A 719 6.66 18.69 -14.45
N GLU A 720 7.76 19.28 -14.01
CA GLU A 720 8.85 18.55 -13.32
C GLU A 720 8.45 18.08 -11.91
N VAL A 721 7.39 18.67 -11.34
CA VAL A 721 6.89 18.35 -10.00
C VAL A 721 5.96 17.12 -10.04
N SER A 722 6.43 16.01 -9.47
CA SER A 722 5.70 14.73 -9.41
C SER A 722 4.28 14.86 -8.84
N ASP A 723 4.12 15.58 -7.72
CA ASP A 723 2.81 15.75 -7.09
C ASP A 723 1.82 16.48 -8.01
N LEU A 724 2.26 17.55 -8.68
CA LEU A 724 1.41 18.31 -9.59
C LEU A 724 1.03 17.52 -10.82
N ARG A 725 1.99 16.79 -11.43
CA ARG A 725 1.70 15.85 -12.53
C ARG A 725 0.67 14.81 -12.12
N THR A 726 0.85 14.21 -10.94
CA THR A 726 0.00 13.13 -10.46
C THR A 726 -1.43 13.60 -10.21
N GLU A 727 -1.61 14.72 -9.53
CA GLU A 727 -2.94 15.30 -9.26
C GLU A 727 -3.64 15.69 -10.57
N THR A 728 -2.90 16.21 -11.54
CA THR A 728 -3.43 16.56 -12.86
C THR A 728 -3.86 15.31 -13.64
N ALA A 729 -3.02 14.28 -13.67
CA ALA A 729 -3.32 13.02 -14.34
C ALA A 729 -4.53 12.31 -13.72
N GLU A 730 -4.61 12.28 -12.39
CA GLU A 730 -5.75 11.75 -11.65
C GLU A 730 -7.02 12.56 -11.92
N GLY A 731 -6.92 13.90 -11.93
CA GLY A 731 -8.03 14.79 -12.24
C GLY A 731 -8.60 14.59 -13.64
N LEU A 732 -7.73 14.53 -14.64
CA LEU A 732 -8.12 14.24 -16.03
C LEU A 732 -8.74 12.85 -16.15
N ALA A 733 -8.16 11.84 -15.51
CA ALA A 733 -8.73 10.48 -15.47
C ALA A 733 -10.16 10.49 -14.90
N LYS A 734 -10.41 11.20 -13.79
CA LYS A 734 -11.76 11.33 -13.19
C LYS A 734 -12.73 12.05 -14.12
N LEU A 735 -12.31 13.16 -14.74
CA LEU A 735 -13.15 13.94 -15.66
C LEU A 735 -13.49 13.15 -16.92
N MET A 736 -12.55 12.36 -17.44
CA MET A 736 -12.80 11.47 -18.57
C MET A 736 -13.74 10.34 -18.18
N TYR A 737 -13.46 9.64 -17.07
CA TYR A 737 -14.27 8.51 -16.59
C TYR A 737 -15.74 8.88 -16.34
N THR A 738 -15.99 10.09 -15.83
CA THR A 738 -17.34 10.60 -15.57
C THR A 738 -18.01 11.21 -16.81
N GLY A 739 -17.38 11.15 -17.99
CA GLY A 739 -17.91 11.69 -19.24
C GLY A 739 -17.93 13.22 -19.32
N ARG A 740 -17.22 13.92 -18.42
CA ARG A 740 -17.09 15.40 -18.45
C ARG A 740 -16.12 15.88 -19.53
N ILE A 741 -15.15 15.04 -19.90
CA ILE A 741 -14.23 15.25 -21.01
C ILE A 741 -14.25 14.01 -21.91
N SER A 742 -14.44 14.20 -23.21
CA SER A 742 -14.19 13.18 -24.22
C SER A 742 -13.13 13.70 -25.18
N SER A 743 -11.91 13.17 -25.10
CA SER A 743 -10.78 13.64 -25.91
C SER A 743 -9.75 12.53 -26.14
N ALA A 744 -9.69 12.03 -27.37
CA ALA A 744 -8.67 11.07 -27.80
C ALA A 744 -7.24 11.63 -27.66
N LYS A 745 -7.07 12.95 -27.81
CA LYS A 745 -5.79 13.63 -27.60
C LYS A 745 -5.34 13.54 -26.14
N MET A 746 -6.23 13.84 -25.19
CA MET A 746 -5.88 13.73 -23.76
C MET A 746 -5.67 12.28 -23.34
N PHE A 747 -6.48 11.35 -23.84
CA PHE A 747 -6.26 9.92 -23.61
C PHE A 747 -4.87 9.48 -24.08
N SER A 748 -4.49 9.85 -25.31
CA SER A 748 -3.16 9.59 -25.88
C SER A 748 -2.04 10.13 -24.99
N ARG A 749 -2.16 11.37 -24.49
CA ARG A 749 -1.16 11.95 -23.58
C ARG A 749 -1.04 11.20 -22.26
N LEU A 750 -2.15 10.76 -21.67
CA LEU A 750 -2.11 9.95 -20.44
C LEU A 750 -1.43 8.60 -20.69
N VAL A 751 -1.69 7.94 -21.83
CA VAL A 751 -1.02 6.68 -22.19
C VAL A 751 0.48 6.90 -22.36
N LEU A 752 0.88 7.95 -23.08
CA LEU A 752 2.29 8.31 -23.24
C LEU A 752 2.96 8.62 -21.90
N LEU A 753 2.29 9.36 -21.01
CA LEU A 753 2.78 9.69 -19.68
C LEU A 753 2.96 8.44 -18.80
N TRP A 754 2.06 7.46 -18.93
CA TRP A 754 2.13 6.21 -18.20
C TRP A 754 3.33 5.35 -18.61
N TYR A 755 3.65 5.31 -19.91
CA TYR A 755 4.80 4.58 -20.45
C TYR A 755 6.11 5.38 -20.41
N ASN A 756 6.06 6.69 -20.19
CA ASN A 756 7.25 7.54 -20.17
C ASN A 756 8.20 7.14 -19.02
N PRO A 757 9.48 6.81 -19.28
CA PRO A 757 10.46 6.48 -18.23
C PRO A 757 10.58 7.53 -17.12
N VAL A 758 10.33 8.81 -17.41
CA VAL A 758 10.38 9.90 -16.42
C VAL A 758 9.39 9.70 -15.26
N THR A 759 8.30 8.96 -15.48
CA THR A 759 7.29 8.69 -14.45
C THR A 759 7.50 7.35 -13.73
N GLU A 760 8.66 6.70 -13.88
CA GLU A 760 8.93 5.39 -13.26
C GLU A 760 8.82 5.44 -11.73
N ASP A 761 9.34 6.51 -11.13
CA ASP A 761 9.28 6.72 -9.68
C ASP A 761 7.93 7.29 -9.20
N ASP A 762 7.07 7.76 -10.10
CA ASP A 762 5.73 8.29 -9.80
C ASP A 762 4.72 7.15 -9.59
N THR A 763 4.95 6.33 -8.57
CA THR A 763 4.17 5.10 -8.31
C THR A 763 2.66 5.36 -8.20
N ARG A 764 2.23 6.46 -7.55
CA ARG A 764 0.82 6.84 -7.43
C ARG A 764 0.20 7.16 -8.79
N LEU A 765 0.90 7.91 -9.63
CA LEU A 765 0.48 8.24 -11.00
C LEU A 765 0.31 6.97 -11.82
N ARG A 766 1.33 6.11 -11.85
CA ARG A 766 1.30 4.89 -12.66
C ARG A 766 0.22 3.90 -12.21
N HIS A 767 -0.01 3.76 -10.91
CA HIS A 767 -1.11 2.94 -10.40
C HIS A 767 -2.47 3.55 -10.75
N CYS A 768 -2.64 4.86 -10.58
CA CYS A 768 -3.88 5.57 -10.92
C CYS A 768 -4.25 5.35 -12.40
N LEU A 769 -3.32 5.63 -13.32
CA LEU A 769 -3.56 5.47 -14.76
C LEU A 769 -3.77 4.01 -15.16
N GLY A 770 -3.01 3.08 -14.59
CA GLY A 770 -3.18 1.64 -14.86
C GLY A 770 -4.59 1.14 -14.50
N VAL A 771 -5.15 1.58 -13.38
CA VAL A 771 -6.53 1.27 -12.99
C VAL A 771 -7.53 2.01 -13.88
N PHE A 772 -7.30 3.31 -14.12
CA PHE A 772 -8.16 4.15 -14.95
C PHE A 772 -8.36 3.58 -16.35
N PHE A 773 -7.30 3.21 -17.08
CA PHE A 773 -7.44 2.73 -18.45
C PHE A 773 -8.35 1.49 -18.55
N GLN A 774 -8.21 0.56 -17.61
CA GLN A 774 -9.03 -0.64 -17.55
C GLN A 774 -10.49 -0.32 -17.20
N LEU A 775 -10.75 0.56 -16.23
CA LEU A 775 -12.12 0.93 -15.86
C LEU A 775 -12.79 1.76 -16.97
N TYR A 776 -12.08 2.74 -17.52
CA TYR A 776 -12.58 3.64 -18.56
C TYR A 776 -13.07 2.88 -19.78
N ALA A 777 -12.21 2.02 -20.34
CA ALA A 777 -12.51 1.31 -21.58
C ALA A 777 -13.62 0.25 -21.42
N ARG A 778 -13.80 -0.30 -20.21
CA ARG A 778 -14.83 -1.33 -19.95
C ARG A 778 -16.21 -0.76 -19.63
N GLU A 779 -16.29 0.53 -19.29
CA GLU A 779 -17.52 1.18 -18.85
C GLU A 779 -18.53 1.37 -19.99
N SER A 780 -18.08 1.81 -21.18
CA SER A 780 -18.98 2.06 -22.31
C SER A 780 -18.31 1.94 -23.68
N ARG A 781 -19.10 1.68 -24.73
CA ARG A 781 -18.65 1.69 -26.13
C ARG A 781 -18.06 3.06 -26.53
N ALA A 782 -18.67 4.15 -26.08
CA ALA A 782 -18.19 5.51 -26.35
C ALA A 782 -16.77 5.75 -25.80
N HIS A 783 -16.45 5.17 -24.64
CA HIS A 783 -15.09 5.23 -24.10
C HIS A 783 -14.11 4.43 -24.95
N GLN A 784 -14.50 3.25 -25.44
CA GLN A 784 -13.66 2.47 -26.36
C GLN A 784 -13.41 3.19 -27.69
N GLU A 785 -14.38 3.93 -28.22
CA GLU A 785 -14.20 4.78 -29.40
C GLU A 785 -13.13 5.85 -29.18
N VAL A 786 -13.09 6.49 -27.99
CA VAL A 786 -12.02 7.43 -27.63
C VAL A 786 -10.66 6.74 -27.61
N VAL A 787 -10.57 5.50 -27.10
CA VAL A 787 -9.34 4.72 -27.13
C VAL A 787 -8.91 4.41 -28.57
N GLU A 788 -9.87 4.00 -29.41
CA GLU A 788 -9.64 3.71 -30.84
C GLU A 788 -9.14 4.93 -31.61
N GLU A 789 -9.78 6.08 -31.41
CA GLU A 789 -9.37 7.36 -32.02
C GLU A 789 -7.97 7.79 -31.57
N SER A 790 -7.58 7.44 -30.33
CA SER A 790 -6.26 7.75 -29.78
C SER A 790 -5.16 6.82 -30.30
N PHE A 791 -5.52 5.70 -30.94
CA PHE A 791 -4.59 4.62 -31.29
C PHE A 791 -3.45 5.09 -32.19
N LEU A 792 -3.79 5.58 -33.39
CA LEU A 792 -2.79 6.02 -34.38
C LEU A 792 -2.02 7.26 -33.92
N PRO A 793 -2.64 8.31 -33.35
CA PRO A 793 -1.90 9.43 -32.77
C PRO A 793 -0.84 8.99 -31.75
N THR A 794 -1.19 8.09 -30.83
CA THR A 794 -0.27 7.59 -29.80
C THR A 794 0.91 6.86 -30.41
N LEU A 795 0.67 5.92 -31.32
CA LEU A 795 1.75 5.16 -31.95
C LEU A 795 2.64 6.06 -32.81
N ARG A 796 2.07 7.02 -33.55
CA ARG A 796 2.86 7.99 -34.33
C ARG A 796 3.76 8.84 -33.44
N THR A 797 3.31 9.23 -32.25
CA THR A 797 4.17 9.96 -31.31
C THR A 797 5.35 9.12 -30.85
N LEU A 798 5.16 7.83 -30.59
CA LEU A 798 6.24 6.92 -30.20
C LEU A 798 7.19 6.63 -31.36
N ILE A 799 6.67 6.35 -32.56
CA ILE A 799 7.47 6.05 -33.75
C ILE A 799 8.34 7.25 -34.16
N ASN A 800 7.80 8.47 -34.03
CA ASN A 800 8.51 9.70 -34.40
C ASN A 800 9.30 10.32 -33.24
N ALA A 801 9.40 9.66 -32.09
CA ALA A 801 10.14 10.18 -30.95
C ALA A 801 11.65 10.23 -31.29
N PRO A 802 12.32 11.39 -31.13
CA PRO A 802 13.76 11.47 -31.35
C PRO A 802 14.51 10.68 -30.27
N ALA A 803 15.74 10.25 -30.55
CA ALA A 803 16.57 9.51 -29.60
C ALA A 803 16.90 10.28 -28.30
N THR A 804 16.70 11.61 -28.29
CA THR A 804 16.82 12.44 -27.09
C THR A 804 15.57 12.44 -26.20
N SER A 805 14.44 11.93 -26.70
CA SER A 805 13.20 11.83 -25.94
C SER A 805 13.18 10.52 -25.14
N PRO A 806 12.77 10.54 -23.86
CA PRO A 806 12.53 9.32 -23.07
C PRO A 806 11.54 8.35 -23.73
N LEU A 807 10.64 8.86 -24.58
CA LEU A 807 9.67 8.03 -25.30
C LEU A 807 10.29 7.07 -26.31
N ALA A 808 11.54 7.30 -26.73
CA ALA A 808 12.25 6.40 -27.64
C ALA A 808 12.62 5.05 -27.00
N GLU A 809 12.64 4.97 -25.66
CA GLU A 809 12.91 3.73 -24.91
C GLU A 809 11.66 2.83 -24.76
N VAL A 810 10.49 3.36 -25.10
CA VAL A 810 9.21 2.67 -24.91
C VAL A 810 9.02 1.56 -25.95
N ASP A 811 8.69 0.35 -25.50
CA ASP A 811 8.30 -0.74 -26.40
C ASP A 811 6.90 -0.50 -26.99
N ILE A 812 6.90 -0.03 -28.24
CA ILE A 812 5.69 0.25 -29.02
C ILE A 812 4.76 -0.97 -29.11
N ASN A 813 5.29 -2.20 -29.07
CA ASN A 813 4.45 -3.40 -29.07
C ASN A 813 3.56 -3.46 -27.83
N ASN A 814 4.09 -3.11 -26.66
CA ASN A 814 3.35 -3.19 -25.40
C ASN A 814 2.20 -2.18 -25.39
N VAL A 815 2.46 -0.95 -25.88
CA VAL A 815 1.44 0.11 -25.99
C VAL A 815 0.35 -0.30 -26.98
N SER A 816 0.74 -0.85 -28.14
CA SER A 816 -0.23 -1.30 -29.14
C SER A 816 -1.10 -2.48 -28.64
N GLU A 817 -0.49 -3.43 -27.93
CA GLU A 817 -1.20 -4.57 -27.34
C GLU A 817 -2.17 -4.11 -26.24
N LEU A 818 -1.78 -3.14 -25.41
CA LEU A 818 -2.67 -2.52 -24.44
C LEU A 818 -3.89 -1.90 -25.11
N LEU A 819 -3.67 -1.03 -26.11
CA LEU A 819 -4.78 -0.30 -26.75
C LEU A 819 -5.76 -1.27 -27.44
N VAL A 820 -5.26 -2.32 -28.10
CA VAL A 820 -6.10 -3.40 -28.65
C VAL A 820 -6.88 -4.11 -27.55
N GLU A 821 -6.26 -4.42 -26.41
CA GLU A 821 -6.94 -5.08 -25.29
C GLU A 821 -8.06 -4.20 -24.72
N LEU A 822 -7.83 -2.89 -24.59
CA LEU A 822 -8.82 -1.94 -24.08
C LEU A 822 -10.01 -1.75 -25.03
N THR A 823 -9.81 -1.85 -26.34
CA THR A 823 -10.89 -1.71 -27.34
C THR A 823 -11.67 -2.99 -27.60
N ARG A 824 -11.38 -4.10 -26.90
CA ARG A 824 -12.10 -5.37 -27.09
C ARG A 824 -13.57 -5.25 -26.72
N PRO A 825 -14.52 -5.57 -27.63
CA PRO A 825 -15.94 -5.60 -27.31
C PRO A 825 -16.27 -6.57 -26.17
N SER A 826 -15.53 -7.68 -26.09
CA SER A 826 -15.65 -8.69 -25.03
C SER A 826 -15.22 -8.21 -23.64
N ALA A 827 -14.50 -7.09 -23.54
CA ALA A 827 -14.04 -6.53 -22.27
C ALA A 827 -15.09 -5.63 -21.59
N LEU A 828 -16.13 -5.20 -22.31
CA LEU A 828 -17.19 -4.35 -21.75
C LEU A 828 -17.92 -5.03 -20.59
N ILE A 829 -18.25 -4.26 -19.54
CA ILE A 829 -19.03 -4.75 -18.39
C ILE A 829 -20.44 -5.16 -18.83
N LYS A 830 -21.02 -4.41 -19.78
CA LYS A 830 -22.32 -4.68 -20.40
C LYS A 830 -22.12 -4.80 -21.91
N PRO A 831 -21.71 -5.98 -22.41
CA PRO A 831 -21.55 -6.17 -23.85
C PRO A 831 -22.91 -6.09 -24.56
N SER A 832 -22.93 -5.55 -25.78
CA SER A 832 -24.13 -5.57 -26.62
C SER A 832 -24.56 -7.02 -26.86
N THR A 833 -25.86 -7.30 -26.71
CA THR A 833 -26.43 -8.63 -27.02
C THR A 833 -26.53 -8.86 -28.52
N ASN A 834 -26.38 -7.81 -29.34
CA ASN A 834 -26.46 -7.90 -30.78
C ASN A 834 -25.05 -8.10 -31.39
N THR A 835 -24.71 -9.34 -31.73
CA THR A 835 -23.42 -9.67 -32.35
C THR A 835 -23.28 -9.16 -33.79
N GLU A 836 -24.36 -8.70 -34.41
CA GLU A 836 -24.39 -8.09 -35.74
C GLU A 836 -24.07 -6.59 -35.72
N GLU A 837 -23.99 -5.98 -34.53
CA GLU A 837 -23.66 -4.56 -34.40
C GLU A 837 -22.15 -4.32 -34.67
N VAL A 838 -21.84 -3.27 -35.44
CA VAL A 838 -20.46 -2.91 -35.78
C VAL A 838 -19.69 -2.52 -34.52
N CYS A 839 -18.59 -3.22 -34.29
CA CYS A 839 -17.80 -3.07 -33.08
C CYS A 839 -16.60 -2.13 -33.30
N VAL A 840 -16.01 -1.65 -32.20
CA VAL A 840 -14.90 -0.68 -32.23
C VAL A 840 -13.68 -1.23 -33.00
N HIS A 841 -13.45 -2.54 -32.91
CA HIS A 841 -12.38 -3.22 -33.62
C HIS A 841 -12.56 -3.24 -35.14
N ASP A 842 -13.79 -3.16 -35.66
CA ASP A 842 -14.00 -3.06 -37.11
C ASP A 842 -13.49 -1.71 -37.63
N TYR A 843 -13.75 -0.61 -36.92
CA TYR A 843 -13.22 0.71 -37.26
C TYR A 843 -11.69 0.75 -37.14
N LEU A 844 -11.14 0.18 -36.07
CA LEU A 844 -9.69 0.11 -35.87
C LEU A 844 -9.01 -0.66 -37.01
N ALA A 845 -9.60 -1.78 -37.44
CA ALA A 845 -9.10 -2.56 -38.56
C ALA A 845 -9.08 -1.75 -39.86
N VAL A 846 -10.14 -1.00 -40.16
CA VAL A 846 -10.17 -0.12 -41.35
C VAL A 846 -9.08 0.95 -41.28
N ARG A 847 -8.88 1.59 -40.12
CA ARG A 847 -7.82 2.60 -39.94
C ARG A 847 -6.43 2.00 -40.13
N LEU A 848 -6.15 0.84 -39.53
CA LEU A 848 -4.87 0.14 -39.68
C LEU A 848 -4.61 -0.24 -41.14
N CYS A 849 -5.61 -0.80 -41.82
CA CYS A 849 -5.50 -1.13 -43.23
C CYS A 849 -5.22 0.11 -44.08
N GLY A 850 -5.93 1.21 -43.81
CA GLY A 850 -5.71 2.49 -44.48
C GLY A 850 -4.29 3.03 -44.28
N GLU A 851 -3.72 2.93 -43.08
CA GLU A 851 -2.33 3.34 -42.83
C GLU A 851 -1.32 2.46 -43.56
N MET A 852 -1.52 1.15 -43.57
CA MET A 852 -0.67 0.22 -44.32
C MET A 852 -0.75 0.45 -45.84
N LEU A 853 -1.90 0.87 -46.36
CA LEU A 853 -2.07 1.20 -47.78
C LEU A 853 -1.39 2.52 -48.17
N LYS A 854 -1.26 3.48 -47.24
CA LYS A 854 -0.57 4.76 -47.49
C LYS A 854 0.92 4.58 -47.73
N ASP A 855 1.58 3.77 -46.90
CA ASP A 855 2.98 3.36 -47.10
C ASP A 855 3.18 1.88 -46.74
N PRO A 856 3.03 0.97 -47.72
CA PRO A 856 3.22 -0.47 -47.52
C PRO A 856 4.65 -0.90 -47.19
N THR A 857 5.62 0.03 -47.29
CA THR A 857 7.04 -0.25 -47.05
C THR A 857 7.53 0.26 -45.69
N ALA A 858 6.68 0.99 -44.95
CA ALA A 858 7.05 1.55 -43.66
C ALA A 858 7.40 0.44 -42.62
N PRO A 859 8.39 0.64 -41.75
CA PRO A 859 8.79 -0.34 -40.73
C PRO A 859 7.62 -0.81 -39.83
N GLU A 860 6.70 0.08 -39.52
CA GLU A 860 5.53 -0.13 -38.68
C GLU A 860 4.45 -1.03 -39.31
N VAL A 861 4.53 -1.33 -40.61
CA VAL A 861 3.59 -2.26 -41.29
C VAL A 861 3.61 -3.64 -40.62
N ARG A 862 4.76 -4.08 -40.10
CA ARG A 862 4.87 -5.32 -39.30
C ARG A 862 4.08 -5.26 -38.00
N LEU A 863 4.10 -4.12 -37.33
CA LEU A 863 3.35 -3.89 -36.10
C LEU A 863 1.85 -3.88 -36.38
N TYR A 864 1.42 -3.13 -37.39
CA TYR A 864 0.00 -3.04 -37.77
C TYR A 864 -0.56 -4.40 -38.20
N ALA A 865 0.18 -5.17 -39.02
CA ALA A 865 -0.22 -6.53 -39.39
C ALA A 865 -0.36 -7.47 -38.18
N LYS A 866 0.53 -7.35 -37.18
CA LYS A 866 0.45 -8.11 -35.92
C LYS A 866 -0.79 -7.72 -35.12
N MET A 867 -1.08 -6.42 -34.99
CA MET A 867 -2.24 -5.93 -34.23
C MET A 867 -3.56 -6.32 -34.88
N LEU A 868 -3.64 -6.22 -36.21
CA LEU A 868 -4.80 -6.63 -36.99
C LEU A 868 -5.18 -8.09 -36.69
N GLY A 869 -4.18 -8.99 -36.58
CA GLY A 869 -4.38 -10.40 -36.23
C GLY A 869 -4.89 -10.67 -34.82
N ASN A 870 -4.91 -9.66 -33.94
CA ASN A 870 -5.41 -9.73 -32.57
C ASN A 870 -6.79 -9.09 -32.38
N LEU A 871 -7.40 -8.54 -33.44
CA LEU A 871 -8.71 -7.90 -33.38
C LEU A 871 -9.86 -8.92 -33.36
N GLU A 872 -11.00 -8.48 -32.82
CA GLU A 872 -12.26 -9.22 -32.74
C GLU A 872 -13.24 -8.57 -33.70
N PHE A 873 -13.67 -9.28 -34.75
CA PHE A 873 -14.54 -8.72 -35.78
C PHE A 873 -16.03 -8.98 -35.49
N SER A 874 -16.90 -8.06 -35.91
CA SER A 874 -18.35 -8.24 -35.79
C SER A 874 -18.90 -9.31 -36.75
N ARG A 875 -20.13 -9.75 -36.47
CA ARG A 875 -20.83 -10.70 -37.34
C ARG A 875 -21.55 -10.06 -38.52
N ASP A 876 -21.48 -8.73 -38.66
CA ASP A 876 -22.06 -8.03 -39.80
C ASP A 876 -21.46 -8.49 -41.14
N GLU A 877 -22.31 -8.83 -42.11
CA GLU A 877 -21.86 -9.34 -43.40
C GLU A 877 -21.27 -8.25 -44.30
N THR A 878 -21.76 -7.02 -44.20
CA THR A 878 -21.32 -5.91 -45.07
C THR A 878 -19.92 -5.48 -44.69
N VAL A 879 -19.68 -5.23 -43.40
CA VAL A 879 -18.37 -4.87 -42.84
C VAL A 879 -17.34 -5.96 -43.10
N ARG A 880 -17.72 -7.24 -42.99
CA ARG A 880 -16.80 -8.36 -43.30
C ARG A 880 -16.40 -8.40 -44.76
N LYS A 881 -17.33 -8.18 -45.70
CA LYS A 881 -17.04 -8.13 -47.14
C LYS A 881 -16.13 -6.95 -47.47
N ASP A 882 -16.37 -5.80 -46.87
CA ASP A 882 -15.54 -4.61 -47.04
C ASP A 882 -14.13 -4.85 -46.48
N MET A 883 -14.02 -5.46 -45.30
CA MET A 883 -12.74 -5.83 -44.67
C MET A 883 -11.98 -6.86 -45.52
N GLN A 884 -12.66 -7.87 -46.06
CA GLN A 884 -12.05 -8.85 -46.95
C GLN A 884 -11.47 -8.18 -48.20
N THR A 885 -12.19 -7.22 -48.77
CA THR A 885 -11.74 -6.45 -49.94
C THR A 885 -10.49 -5.63 -49.61
N LEU A 886 -10.47 -4.94 -48.46
CA LEU A 886 -9.30 -4.17 -48.01
C LEU A 886 -8.07 -5.06 -47.75
N LEU A 887 -8.26 -6.21 -47.10
CA LEU A 887 -7.18 -7.17 -46.85
C LEU A 887 -6.63 -7.76 -48.16
N GLN A 888 -7.49 -8.06 -49.14
CA GLN A 888 -7.05 -8.53 -50.45
C GLN A 888 -6.21 -7.48 -51.20
N GLN A 889 -6.57 -6.20 -51.10
CA GLN A 889 -5.75 -5.11 -51.64
C GLN A 889 -4.39 -5.04 -50.93
N LEU A 890 -4.37 -5.19 -49.60
CA LEU A 890 -3.12 -5.20 -48.83
C LEU A 890 -2.19 -6.35 -49.19
N VAL A 891 -2.72 -7.55 -49.38
CA VAL A 891 -1.95 -8.73 -49.81
C VAL A 891 -1.26 -8.49 -51.16
N GLN A 892 -1.82 -7.65 -52.03
CA GLN A 892 -1.19 -7.30 -53.31
C GLN A 892 -0.05 -6.30 -53.18
N VAL A 893 -0.09 -5.39 -52.20
CA VAL A 893 0.87 -4.27 -52.08
C VAL A 893 1.97 -4.51 -51.03
N VAL A 894 1.70 -5.27 -49.97
CA VAL A 894 2.67 -5.57 -48.92
C VAL A 894 3.67 -6.63 -49.40
N LYS A 895 4.97 -6.35 -49.29
CA LYS A 895 6.02 -7.27 -49.78
C LYS A 895 6.70 -8.10 -48.68
N ASP A 896 6.54 -7.72 -47.42
CA ASP A 896 7.14 -8.43 -46.30
C ASP A 896 6.48 -9.81 -46.10
N ARG A 897 7.28 -10.88 -46.12
CA ARG A 897 6.78 -12.26 -46.05
C ARG A 897 6.12 -12.63 -44.72
N VAL A 898 6.48 -11.98 -43.62
CA VAL A 898 5.88 -12.24 -42.31
C VAL A 898 4.50 -11.57 -42.25
N CYS A 899 4.41 -10.32 -42.70
CA CYS A 899 3.15 -9.60 -42.82
C CYS A 899 2.18 -10.30 -43.78
N LEU A 900 2.66 -10.71 -44.96
CA LEU A 900 1.83 -11.39 -45.96
C LEU A 900 1.16 -12.65 -45.39
N ARG A 901 1.92 -13.51 -44.72
CA ARG A 901 1.37 -14.72 -44.09
C ARG A 901 0.34 -14.40 -43.00
N ALA A 902 0.53 -13.30 -42.26
CA ALA A 902 -0.42 -12.87 -41.26
C ALA A 902 -1.73 -12.38 -41.92
N LEU A 903 -1.62 -11.55 -42.97
CA LEU A 903 -2.75 -11.03 -43.73
C LEU A 903 -3.52 -12.14 -44.46
N GLU A 904 -2.83 -13.06 -45.14
CA GLU A 904 -3.43 -14.23 -45.81
C GLU A 904 -4.22 -15.07 -44.80
N LYS A 905 -3.63 -15.37 -43.65
CA LYS A 905 -4.30 -16.11 -42.58
C LYS A 905 -5.58 -15.40 -42.10
N MET A 906 -5.58 -14.07 -42.06
CA MET A 906 -6.77 -13.30 -41.68
C MET A 906 -7.86 -13.33 -42.76
N VAL A 907 -7.47 -13.24 -44.03
CA VAL A 907 -8.40 -13.42 -45.15
C VAL A 907 -9.08 -14.79 -45.06
N ASP A 908 -8.31 -15.84 -44.81
CA ASP A 908 -8.84 -17.21 -44.63
C ASP A 908 -9.80 -17.30 -43.44
N GLN A 909 -9.48 -16.66 -42.30
CA GLN A 909 -10.35 -16.63 -41.12
C GLN A 909 -11.71 -15.96 -41.40
N LEU A 910 -11.72 -14.88 -42.18
CA LEU A 910 -12.97 -14.19 -42.56
C LEU A 910 -13.79 -15.01 -43.55
N VAL A 911 -13.15 -15.82 -44.40
CA VAL A 911 -13.83 -16.73 -45.34
C VAL A 911 -14.41 -17.96 -44.63
N ASP A 912 -13.64 -18.63 -43.76
CA ASP A 912 -14.08 -19.82 -43.02
C ASP A 912 -15.28 -19.53 -42.08
N SER A 913 -15.32 -18.31 -41.51
CA SER A 913 -16.43 -17.87 -40.66
C SER A 913 -17.76 -17.74 -41.43
N LYS A 914 -17.69 -17.49 -42.74
CA LYS A 914 -18.85 -17.44 -43.65
C LYS A 914 -19.42 -18.84 -43.91
N GLU A 915 -18.55 -19.84 -44.12
CA GLU A 915 -18.98 -21.24 -44.32
C GLU A 915 -19.65 -21.83 -43.06
N GLN A 916 -19.18 -21.46 -41.87
CA GLN A 916 -19.82 -21.87 -40.61
C GLN A 916 -21.18 -21.19 -40.36
N ALA A 917 -21.37 -19.95 -40.81
CA ALA A 917 -22.65 -19.24 -40.71
C ALA A 917 -23.69 -19.79 -41.70
N GLU A 918 -23.27 -20.12 -42.93
CA GLU A 918 -24.13 -20.74 -43.97
C GLU A 918 -24.59 -22.16 -43.59
N LEU A 919 -23.77 -22.93 -42.87
CA LEU A 919 -24.16 -24.26 -42.34
C LEU A 919 -25.22 -24.21 -41.24
N LEU A 920 -25.28 -23.11 -40.46
CA LEU A 920 -26.26 -22.93 -39.39
C LEU A 920 -27.59 -22.37 -39.91
N SER A 921 -27.57 -21.50 -40.93
CA SER A 921 -28.78 -20.96 -41.56
C SER A 921 -29.49 -21.97 -42.46
N ALA A 922 -28.75 -22.87 -43.12
CA ALA A 922 -29.33 -23.95 -43.94
C ALA A 922 -30.10 -25.01 -43.13
N SER A 923 -29.86 -25.11 -41.81
CA SER A 923 -30.58 -26.05 -40.93
C SER A 923 -31.89 -25.50 -40.37
N ALA A 924 -32.22 -24.21 -40.59
CA ALA A 924 -33.36 -23.53 -39.96
C ALA A 924 -34.64 -23.47 -40.85
N LEU A 925 -34.63 -24.08 -42.04
CA LEU A 925 -35.78 -24.10 -42.95
C LEU A 925 -36.31 -25.53 -43.18
N GLN A 926 -36.96 -26.09 -42.16
CA GLN A 926 -38.03 -27.07 -42.36
C GLN A 926 -39.18 -26.76 -41.39
N PRO A 927 -40.43 -26.64 -41.87
CA PRO A 927 -41.58 -26.37 -41.01
C PRO A 927 -41.94 -27.63 -40.22
N LEU A 928 -41.94 -27.50 -38.89
CA LEU A 928 -42.46 -28.52 -37.97
C LEU A 928 -43.98 -28.42 -37.94
N ASP A 929 -44.64 -29.41 -38.53
CA ASP A 929 -46.06 -29.66 -38.30
C ASP A 929 -46.24 -30.40 -36.97
N VAL A 930 -47.23 -29.96 -36.21
CA VAL A 930 -47.49 -30.31 -34.80
C VAL A 930 -48.49 -31.46 -34.77
N ASN A 931 -48.25 -32.51 -33.97
CA ASN A 931 -49.24 -33.07 -33.02
C ASN A 931 -48.85 -34.40 -32.34
N ALA A 932 -49.32 -34.50 -31.09
CA ALA A 932 -49.81 -35.67 -30.36
C ALA A 932 -48.84 -36.56 -29.55
N ASP A 933 -48.86 -36.30 -28.24
CA ASP A 933 -49.32 -37.18 -27.16
C ASP A 933 -48.41 -38.19 -26.42
N GLU A 934 -48.77 -38.30 -25.14
CA GLU A 934 -48.15 -38.96 -23.99
C GLU A 934 -47.91 -40.48 -24.10
N THR A 935 -46.94 -41.01 -23.35
CA THR A 935 -47.15 -41.99 -22.24
C THR A 935 -45.82 -42.59 -21.74
N ALA A 936 -45.76 -42.82 -20.43
CA ALA A 936 -44.65 -43.40 -19.69
C ALA A 936 -44.54 -44.93 -19.82
N THR A 937 -43.33 -45.51 -19.67
CA THR A 937 -42.99 -46.66 -18.79
C THR A 937 -41.55 -47.17 -18.99
N ASP A 938 -40.89 -47.40 -17.85
CA ASP A 938 -39.82 -48.35 -17.46
C ASP A 938 -38.60 -48.77 -18.33
N ASP A 939 -37.48 -48.80 -17.59
CA ASP A 939 -36.07 -49.22 -17.79
C ASP A 939 -35.90 -50.75 -18.11
N PRO A 940 -34.69 -51.37 -18.24
CA PRO A 940 -33.35 -50.97 -18.70
C PRO A 940 -32.73 -51.90 -19.80
N SER A 941 -31.66 -51.45 -20.47
CA SER A 941 -30.37 -52.18 -20.65
C SER A 941 -29.65 -52.02 -22.01
N LYS A 942 -28.40 -51.53 -21.89
CA LYS A 942 -27.20 -51.72 -22.73
C LYS A 942 -27.06 -51.07 -24.12
N SER A 943 -26.12 -50.11 -24.11
CA SER A 943 -25.03 -49.86 -25.08
C SER A 943 -25.20 -48.73 -26.09
N ALA A 944 -24.63 -47.55 -25.77
CA ALA A 944 -23.89 -46.71 -26.71
C ALA A 944 -23.05 -45.66 -25.97
N LYS A 945 -21.77 -45.58 -26.34
CA LYS A 945 -20.75 -44.67 -25.81
C LYS A 945 -21.10 -43.20 -26.14
N ARG A 946 -21.16 -42.34 -25.13
CA ARG A 946 -21.18 -40.87 -25.29
C ARG A 946 -19.80 -40.31 -24.95
N VAL A 947 -19.10 -39.79 -25.94
CA VAL A 947 -17.84 -39.03 -25.77
C VAL A 947 -18.20 -37.60 -25.35
N LYS A 948 -17.86 -37.22 -24.11
CA LYS A 948 -17.83 -35.83 -23.65
C LYS A 948 -16.60 -35.15 -24.27
N ARG A 949 -16.83 -34.16 -25.13
CA ARG A 949 -15.81 -33.21 -25.61
C ARG A 949 -15.53 -32.21 -24.49
N GLY A 950 -14.44 -32.44 -23.77
CA GLY A 950 -13.90 -31.53 -22.77
C GLY A 950 -13.09 -30.40 -23.41
N GLN A 951 -13.24 -29.22 -22.82
CA GLN A 951 -12.42 -28.03 -23.01
C GLN A 951 -10.93 -28.38 -22.96
N ARG A 952 -10.18 -27.95 -23.97
CA ARG A 952 -8.73 -28.12 -24.06
C ARG A 952 -8.05 -26.79 -23.75
N LYS A 953 -7.23 -26.84 -22.69
CA LYS A 953 -6.20 -25.86 -22.34
C LYS A 953 -5.23 -25.64 -23.50
N VAL A 954 -4.83 -24.38 -23.66
CA VAL A 954 -3.75 -23.88 -24.51
C VAL A 954 -2.43 -24.56 -24.14
N GLY A 955 -1.77 -25.15 -25.13
CA GLY A 955 -0.44 -25.75 -25.04
C GLY A 955 0.56 -24.92 -25.86
N THR A 956 1.65 -24.54 -25.19
CA THR A 956 2.86 -23.94 -25.77
C THR A 956 3.46 -24.82 -26.87
N ALA A 957 3.59 -24.27 -28.08
CA ALA A 957 4.26 -24.94 -29.19
C ALA A 957 5.79 -24.83 -29.04
N LYS A 958 6.47 -25.98 -29.05
CA LYS A 958 7.91 -26.12 -29.30
C LYS A 958 8.16 -25.94 -30.80
N GLY A 959 8.96 -24.94 -31.16
CA GLY A 959 9.52 -24.80 -32.50
C GLY A 959 10.64 -25.83 -32.74
N SER A 960 10.44 -26.69 -33.73
CA SER A 960 11.46 -27.54 -34.33
C SER A 960 12.16 -26.80 -35.47
N ARG A 961 13.49 -26.60 -35.37
CA ARG A 961 14.36 -26.24 -36.50
C ARG A 961 15.32 -27.41 -36.79
N LYS A 962 15.46 -27.74 -38.07
CA LYS A 962 16.47 -28.63 -38.66
C LYS A 962 17.18 -27.87 -39.83
N PRO A 963 18.34 -28.33 -40.35
CA PRO A 963 19.57 -27.54 -40.36
C PRO A 963 20.03 -27.13 -41.77
N SER A 964 21.01 -26.22 -41.86
CA SER A 964 21.86 -26.07 -43.05
C SER A 964 23.28 -25.63 -42.66
N ARG A 965 24.25 -26.21 -43.37
CA ARG A 965 25.72 -26.16 -43.23
C ARG A 965 26.33 -24.82 -43.66
N ARG A 966 27.39 -24.34 -43.00
CA ARG A 966 28.81 -24.40 -43.47
C ARG A 966 29.76 -23.80 -42.42
N ALA A 967 30.97 -24.36 -42.38
CA ALA A 967 32.23 -24.02 -41.69
C ALA A 967 32.42 -22.53 -41.33
N GLU A 968 33.06 -22.15 -40.22
CA GLU A 968 34.47 -22.42 -39.89
C GLU A 968 34.75 -22.56 -38.37
N SER A 969 35.86 -23.22 -38.09
CA SER A 969 36.39 -23.68 -36.80
C SER A 969 36.95 -22.58 -35.90
N SER A 970 36.67 -22.66 -34.60
CA SER A 970 37.68 -22.49 -33.55
C SER A 970 37.18 -23.17 -32.28
N GLU A 971 37.91 -24.20 -31.85
CA GLU A 971 37.77 -24.88 -30.56
C GLU A 971 38.61 -24.10 -29.56
N GLU A 972 38.01 -23.57 -28.49
CA GLU A 972 38.74 -23.17 -27.27
C GLU A 972 37.81 -23.19 -26.05
N SER A 973 38.06 -24.20 -25.20
CA SER A 973 37.87 -24.30 -23.73
C SER A 973 36.70 -23.59 -23.02
N ASP A 974 35.71 -24.38 -22.58
CA ASP A 974 34.81 -24.09 -21.45
C ASP A 974 35.49 -24.50 -20.10
N GLU A 975 36.67 -23.96 -19.83
CA GLU A 975 37.34 -24.04 -18.53
C GLU A 975 37.84 -22.66 -18.14
N GLU A 976 36.95 -21.71 -17.85
CA GLU A 976 37.32 -20.55 -17.04
C GLU A 976 36.08 -19.79 -16.55
N ASN A 977 35.58 -20.20 -15.38
CA ASN A 977 34.88 -19.36 -14.40
C ASN A 977 34.78 -20.14 -13.08
N LEU A 978 35.94 -20.51 -12.54
CA LEU A 978 36.08 -20.94 -11.16
C LEU A 978 36.76 -19.78 -10.40
N PRO A 979 36.15 -19.20 -9.36
CA PRO A 979 36.89 -18.37 -8.44
C PRO A 979 37.92 -19.26 -7.72
N LYS A 980 39.21 -18.92 -7.84
CA LYS A 980 40.30 -19.56 -7.08
C LYS A 980 40.03 -19.36 -5.59
N SER A 981 39.90 -20.46 -4.85
CA SER A 981 39.73 -20.46 -3.39
C SER A 981 41.04 -20.02 -2.70
N PRO A 982 41.03 -19.05 -1.77
CA PRO A 982 42.12 -18.92 -0.81
C PRO A 982 42.07 -20.10 0.17
N SER A 983 43.23 -20.47 0.71
CA SER A 983 43.39 -21.56 1.68
C SER A 983 42.56 -21.27 2.94
N VAL A 984 41.46 -22.00 3.13
CA VAL A 984 40.65 -21.93 4.35
C VAL A 984 41.39 -22.65 5.48
N VAL A 985 41.66 -21.92 6.56
CA VAL A 985 42.15 -22.49 7.82
C VAL A 985 41.08 -23.42 8.37
N ARG A 986 41.41 -24.71 8.46
CA ARG A 986 40.49 -25.80 8.85
C ARG A 986 40.05 -25.68 10.32
N PRO A 987 38.76 -25.53 10.63
CA PRO A 987 38.26 -25.74 11.98
C PRO A 987 38.28 -27.24 12.33
N SER A 988 38.49 -27.58 13.61
CA SER A 988 38.48 -28.97 14.08
C SER A 988 37.08 -29.61 13.93
N ARG A 989 37.02 -30.96 13.84
CA ARG A 989 35.76 -31.75 13.74
C ARG A 989 34.69 -31.31 14.75
N ARG A 990 35.08 -30.88 15.95
CA ARG A 990 34.20 -30.37 17.03
C ARG A 990 33.46 -29.06 16.69
N ALA A 991 34.00 -28.23 15.79
CA ALA A 991 33.36 -26.99 15.35
C ALA A 991 32.23 -27.22 14.33
N LYS A 992 32.26 -28.36 13.60
CA LYS A 992 31.22 -28.77 12.63
C LYS A 992 29.99 -29.35 13.35
N THR A 993 30.18 -30.04 14.47
CA THR A 993 29.09 -30.54 15.34
C THR A 993 28.25 -29.39 15.91
N ALA A 994 28.88 -28.27 16.29
CA ALA A 994 28.19 -27.07 16.78
C ALA A 994 27.42 -26.28 15.68
N ALA A 995 27.68 -26.53 14.39
CA ALA A 995 26.93 -25.94 13.28
C ALA A 995 25.61 -26.70 13.02
N LEU A 996 25.58 -28.01 13.32
CA LEU A 996 24.41 -28.87 13.24
C LEU A 996 23.37 -28.56 14.32
N GLU A 997 23.79 -28.14 15.53
CA GLU A 997 22.88 -27.69 16.60
C GLU A 997 22.20 -26.33 16.33
N LYS A 998 22.69 -25.53 15.36
CA LYS A 998 22.35 -24.10 15.23
C LYS A 998 21.57 -23.71 13.97
N THR A 999 20.67 -24.56 13.48
CA THR A 999 19.59 -24.05 12.59
C THR A 999 18.54 -23.22 13.35
N LYS A 1000 18.58 -23.26 14.69
CA LYS A 1000 17.96 -22.30 15.61
C LYS A 1000 19.05 -21.49 16.30
N LEU A 1001 19.64 -20.52 15.60
CA LEU A 1001 20.42 -19.48 16.29
C LEU A 1001 19.43 -18.68 17.15
N ASP A 1002 19.60 -18.73 18.46
CA ASP A 1002 18.95 -17.77 19.34
C ASP A 1002 19.58 -16.39 19.05
N LEU A 1003 18.90 -15.63 18.19
CA LEU A 1003 19.29 -14.28 17.80
C LEU A 1003 19.37 -13.34 19.02
N ASN A 1004 18.83 -13.72 20.19
CA ASN A 1004 18.94 -12.94 21.41
C ASN A 1004 20.39 -12.68 21.84
N THR A 1005 21.31 -13.60 21.58
CA THR A 1005 22.74 -13.45 21.96
C THR A 1005 23.49 -12.41 21.13
N LEU A 1006 23.01 -12.08 19.93
CA LEU A 1006 23.58 -11.03 19.07
C LEU A 1006 23.05 -9.63 19.40
N ILE A 1007 21.96 -9.53 20.16
CA ILE A 1007 21.32 -8.26 20.54
C ILE A 1007 22.14 -7.50 21.60
N ASN A 1008 23.00 -8.20 22.36
CA ASN A 1008 23.79 -7.58 23.43
C ASN A 1008 25.18 -7.08 22.99
N GLN A 1009 25.51 -7.11 21.69
CA GLN A 1009 26.83 -6.66 21.20
C GLN A 1009 26.82 -5.27 20.55
N GLU A 1010 25.66 -4.63 20.35
CA GLU A 1010 25.56 -3.28 19.77
C GLU A 1010 25.36 -2.14 20.80
N THR A 1011 25.33 -2.41 22.11
CA THR A 1011 25.17 -1.37 23.15
C THR A 1011 26.47 -0.80 23.70
N THR A 1012 27.61 -1.04 23.05
CA THR A 1012 28.87 -0.37 23.41
C THR A 1012 29.56 0.21 22.19
N ILE A 1013 29.33 1.50 21.97
CA ILE A 1013 30.26 2.58 21.56
C ILE A 1013 29.43 3.89 21.66
N PRO A 1014 30.01 4.99 22.17
CA PRO A 1014 29.30 6.03 22.94
C PRO A 1014 28.38 6.95 22.15
#